data_AF-A0A818VDZ8-F1
#
_entry.id   AF-A0A818VDZ8-F1
#
_cell.length_a   1.000
_cell.length_b   1.000
_cell.length_c   1.000
_cell.angle_alpha   90.00
_cell.angle_beta   90.00
_cell.angle_gamma   90.00
#
_symmetry.space_group_name_H-M   'P 1'
#
loop_
_entity.id
_entity.type
_entity.pdbx_description
1 polymer ?
#
loop_
_entity_poly.entity_id
_entity_poly.type
_entity_poly.pdbx_seq_one_letter_code
_entity_poly.pdbx_strand_id
1 'polypeptide(L)'
;MAQETHNRKSQTVKFRDHIVDIQPVNINGIECLRLRDVQLMFDTVRTFRIDNVQQAFLHDEHGNDLEPLRIVACVDKVVEAVESIKHSSNDTDDQLVKMNVKLDQIFINTQEILRQIDHVMTQMYELHEFTTPRYFFILPAEHSNIKAIDTVQNWLHIHYKLYFLCECSQDPKEMHVAPHEGYSIKRPRDFILRYGPYLKTTLAIAQALLSIGGFAIPQLGNVSKAINDVLPPQLNNSQFYTDAEQKLQMVDDLLNKVDNQQYRAGASVVDRHQSRGTALQGAELREIQTYLERVDDKRSLGNLYRIVTADGHVRWVCHKHYDAISYNNEMSKYINAFEAMGGKFDQKTNEALINQLDITSKNVEMMCTALEKGFNIEKLICRECSIGEDDLKKLLDIIINRSSIRCLNMGSVRVRNVFGITKYTCQEMAAEFNNQTMKVRFSEANRSGNTMMLARLLLQNKICGNLDFSASDFLGYESDVQRSLETNAILTDLAVEYSNNIDILNSILSLKINALQHLKLTHSLCASPAFSHFCEMLKKNKKLLEIDLMDLSGLGDEACINLLLDTLKDHKSIKHLSLHIRNIRPTDQKETSLIKSLQKHVFISRLCISSSLISREFTKALLYASKEQSPLTYLEFYNCQVEYDDKAKLQSFHDNGSLSHLAFYEEPRWDVLLKETNGSLNKGKRSSIFTDNGSSNFVQLVTLLLREDLEQN
;
A
#
# COMPACT_ATOMS: atom_id res chain seq x y z
N MET A 1 -59.78 38.00 -58.57
CA MET A 1 -60.37 36.79 -57.97
C MET A 1 -59.33 35.69 -58.05
N ALA A 2 -58.96 35.17 -56.89
CA ALA A 2 -57.88 34.22 -56.68
C ALA A 2 -58.20 32.83 -57.23
N GLN A 3 -57.17 32.14 -57.74
CA GLN A 3 -57.06 30.68 -57.70
C GLN A 3 -55.57 30.31 -57.88
N GLU A 4 -54.79 30.53 -56.82
CA GLU A 4 -53.52 29.80 -56.67
C GLU A 4 -53.87 28.35 -56.35
N THR A 5 -53.66 27.48 -57.33
CA THR A 5 -53.71 26.02 -57.16
C THR A 5 -52.59 25.60 -56.20
N HIS A 6 -52.89 25.54 -54.92
CA HIS A 6 -52.07 24.82 -53.94
C HIS A 6 -52.03 23.35 -54.35
N ASN A 7 -50.88 22.92 -54.86
CA ASN A 7 -50.59 21.52 -55.18
C ASN A 7 -50.60 20.74 -53.84
N ARG A 8 -51.73 20.13 -53.48
CA ARG A 8 -51.86 19.39 -52.23
C ARG A 8 -50.98 18.14 -52.31
N LYS A 9 -49.91 18.10 -51.52
CA LYS A 9 -49.07 16.91 -51.38
C LYS A 9 -49.92 15.77 -50.83
N SER A 10 -49.90 14.62 -51.51
CA SER A 10 -50.55 13.40 -51.07
C SER A 10 -49.51 12.32 -50.80
N GLN A 11 -49.75 11.49 -49.79
CA GLN A 11 -48.97 10.31 -49.50
C GLN A 11 -49.55 9.12 -50.25
N THR A 12 -48.77 8.51 -51.13
CA THR A 12 -49.16 7.26 -51.76
C THR A 12 -48.99 6.10 -50.78
N VAL A 13 -50.08 5.36 -50.55
CA VAL A 13 -50.14 4.19 -49.67
C VAL A 13 -50.57 2.97 -50.49
N LYS A 14 -49.79 1.90 -50.42
CA LYS A 14 -50.08 0.62 -51.07
C LYS A 14 -50.48 -0.42 -50.03
N PHE A 15 -51.59 -1.10 -50.26
CA PHE A 15 -52.05 -2.21 -49.44
C PHE A 15 -52.40 -3.40 -50.35
N ARG A 16 -51.63 -4.49 -50.26
CA ARG A 16 -51.71 -5.62 -51.21
C ARG A 16 -51.60 -5.12 -52.66
N ASP A 17 -52.62 -5.32 -53.48
CA ASP A 17 -52.67 -4.89 -54.88
C ASP A 17 -53.32 -3.50 -55.07
N HIS A 18 -53.68 -2.81 -53.98
CA HIS A 18 -54.42 -1.55 -54.03
C HIS A 18 -53.48 -0.38 -53.68
N ILE A 19 -53.58 0.72 -54.42
CA ILE A 19 -52.81 1.94 -54.19
C ILE A 19 -53.79 3.09 -54.03
N VAL A 20 -53.65 3.87 -52.96
CA VAL A 20 -54.47 5.04 -52.66
C VAL A 20 -53.59 6.21 -52.24
N ASP A 21 -54.00 7.41 -52.62
CA ASP A 21 -53.35 8.65 -52.19
C ASP A 21 -54.13 9.26 -51.03
N ILE A 22 -53.48 9.38 -49.87
CA ILE A 22 -54.07 9.91 -48.64
C ILE A 22 -53.41 11.25 -48.34
N GLN A 23 -54.22 12.26 -48.01
CA GLN A 23 -53.68 13.58 -47.67
C GLN A 23 -53.06 13.55 -46.27
N PRO A 24 -51.76 13.86 -46.13
CA PRO A 24 -51.14 14.00 -44.82
C PRO A 24 -51.79 15.12 -44.02
N VAL A 25 -51.81 14.95 -42.70
CA VAL A 25 -52.29 15.97 -41.78
C VAL A 25 -51.11 16.69 -41.17
N ASN A 26 -51.11 18.01 -41.23
CA ASN A 26 -50.10 18.82 -40.57
C ASN A 26 -50.40 18.90 -39.07
N ILE A 27 -49.48 18.38 -38.25
CA ILE A 27 -49.56 18.43 -36.79
C ILE A 27 -48.27 19.10 -36.31
N ASN A 28 -48.39 20.27 -35.68
CA ASN A 28 -47.26 21.05 -35.15
C ASN A 28 -46.15 21.33 -36.18
N GLY A 29 -46.50 21.54 -37.45
CA GLY A 29 -45.55 21.83 -38.52
C GLY A 29 -44.97 20.60 -39.23
N ILE A 30 -45.34 19.39 -38.81
CA ILE A 30 -44.89 18.13 -39.41
C ILE A 30 -46.08 17.49 -40.16
N GLU A 31 -45.88 17.16 -41.44
CA GLU A 31 -46.86 16.40 -42.23
C GLU A 31 -46.82 14.93 -41.81
N CYS A 32 -47.95 14.39 -41.35
CA CYS A 32 -48.06 13.04 -40.81
C CYS A 32 -49.11 12.22 -41.55
N LEU A 33 -48.83 10.92 -41.75
CA LEU A 33 -49.83 9.92 -42.15
C LEU A 33 -50.36 9.23 -40.90
N ARG A 34 -51.66 9.39 -40.61
CA ARG A 34 -52.30 8.75 -39.45
C ARG A 34 -52.77 7.35 -39.79
N LEU A 35 -52.55 6.41 -38.89
CA LEU A 35 -53.02 5.02 -39.04
C LEU A 35 -54.53 4.97 -39.28
N ARG A 36 -55.29 5.77 -38.52
CA ARG A 36 -56.75 5.83 -38.63
C ARG A 36 -57.23 6.24 -40.03
N ASP A 37 -56.55 7.17 -40.69
CA ASP A 37 -56.95 7.64 -42.03
C ASP A 37 -56.76 6.54 -43.08
N VAL A 38 -55.73 5.71 -42.92
CA VAL A 38 -55.52 4.51 -43.75
C VAL A 38 -56.55 3.44 -43.40
N GLN A 39 -56.88 3.27 -42.12
CA GLN A 39 -57.86 2.29 -41.65
C GLN A 39 -59.30 2.59 -42.09
N LEU A 40 -59.63 3.84 -42.38
CA LEU A 40 -60.92 4.18 -43.01
C LEU A 40 -61.06 3.57 -44.41
N MET A 41 -59.94 3.32 -45.10
CA MET A 41 -59.89 2.68 -46.42
C MET A 41 -59.62 1.17 -46.32
N PHE A 42 -58.79 0.77 -45.35
CA PHE A 42 -58.33 -0.60 -45.11
C PHE A 42 -58.36 -0.92 -43.60
N ASP A 43 -59.52 -1.34 -43.09
CA ASP A 43 -59.81 -1.49 -41.66
C ASP A 43 -58.91 -2.48 -40.89
N THR A 44 -58.28 -3.40 -41.60
CA THR A 44 -57.38 -4.42 -41.09
C THR A 44 -55.93 -3.97 -40.94
N VAL A 45 -55.54 -2.81 -41.49
CA VAL A 45 -54.17 -2.30 -41.41
C VAL A 45 -53.79 -1.98 -39.97
N ARG A 46 -52.56 -2.34 -39.57
CA ARG A 46 -52.05 -2.09 -38.21
C ARG A 46 -50.69 -1.40 -38.19
N THR A 47 -49.87 -1.56 -39.23
CA THR A 47 -48.53 -0.95 -39.29
C THR A 47 -48.18 -0.49 -40.70
N PHE A 48 -47.06 0.21 -40.84
CA PHE A 48 -46.55 0.74 -42.10
C PHE A 48 -45.13 0.25 -42.39
N ARG A 49 -44.80 0.14 -43.67
CA ARG A 49 -43.47 -0.18 -44.20
C ARG A 49 -43.07 0.81 -45.28
N ILE A 50 -41.78 1.14 -45.33
CA ILE A 50 -41.17 1.88 -46.43
C ILE A 50 -39.88 1.14 -46.77
N ASP A 51 -39.65 0.82 -48.05
CA ASP A 51 -38.48 0.07 -48.52
C ASP A 51 -38.24 -1.24 -47.71
N ASN A 52 -39.29 -2.02 -47.45
CA ASN A 52 -39.31 -3.23 -46.60
C ASN A 52 -39.00 -3.04 -45.09
N VAL A 53 -38.76 -1.82 -44.62
CA VAL A 53 -38.51 -1.51 -43.20
C VAL A 53 -39.79 -1.06 -42.52
N GLN A 54 -40.17 -1.74 -41.43
CA GLN A 54 -41.34 -1.38 -40.63
C GLN A 54 -41.10 -0.04 -39.93
N GLN A 55 -42.04 0.88 -40.08
CA GLN A 55 -41.98 2.20 -39.47
C GLN A 55 -42.55 2.14 -38.05
N ALA A 56 -41.80 2.68 -37.10
CA ALA A 56 -42.29 2.93 -35.76
C ALA A 56 -43.25 4.13 -35.79
N PHE A 57 -44.26 4.13 -34.92
CA PHE A 57 -45.09 5.31 -34.73
C PHE A 57 -44.29 6.41 -34.03
N LEU A 58 -44.74 7.65 -34.14
CA LEU A 58 -44.12 8.76 -33.42
C LEU A 58 -44.41 8.65 -31.94
N HIS A 59 -43.38 8.86 -31.10
CA HIS A 59 -43.47 8.79 -29.64
C HIS A 59 -43.28 10.18 -29.01
N ASP A 60 -43.76 10.33 -27.77
CA ASP A 60 -43.46 11.50 -26.93
C ASP A 60 -42.05 11.42 -26.31
N GLU A 61 -41.68 12.46 -25.55
CA GLU A 61 -40.38 12.57 -24.86
C GLU A 61 -40.15 11.52 -23.76
N HIS A 62 -41.19 10.76 -23.40
CA HIS A 62 -41.14 9.66 -22.44
C HIS A 62 -41.16 8.29 -23.12
N GLY A 63 -41.15 8.24 -24.46
CA GLY A 63 -41.12 7.01 -25.23
C GLY A 63 -42.49 6.32 -25.35
N ASN A 64 -43.60 7.02 -25.13
CA ASN A 64 -44.95 6.49 -25.37
C ASN A 64 -45.46 6.88 -26.76
N ASP A 65 -46.18 5.98 -27.43
CA ASP A 65 -46.80 6.24 -28.73
C ASP A 65 -47.76 7.44 -28.69
N LEU A 66 -47.66 8.31 -29.69
CA LEU A 66 -48.53 9.47 -29.81
C LEU A 66 -49.91 9.10 -30.39
N GLU A 67 -50.98 9.41 -29.66
CA GLU A 67 -52.35 9.24 -30.13
C GLU A 67 -52.87 10.48 -30.90
N PRO A 68 -53.58 10.33 -32.03
CA PRO A 68 -53.75 9.09 -32.81
C PRO A 68 -52.45 8.62 -33.47
N LEU A 69 -52.21 7.30 -33.48
CA LEU A 69 -51.03 6.66 -34.06
C LEU A 69 -50.73 7.16 -35.48
N ARG A 70 -49.47 7.52 -35.71
CA ARG A 70 -49.02 8.24 -36.90
C ARG A 70 -47.54 8.08 -37.17
N ILE A 71 -47.17 8.17 -38.44
CA ILE A 71 -45.78 8.27 -38.91
C ILE A 71 -45.59 9.60 -39.62
N VAL A 72 -44.34 10.05 -39.77
CA VAL A 72 -44.01 11.18 -40.66
C VAL A 72 -44.37 10.80 -42.09
N ALA A 73 -45.03 11.70 -42.82
CA ALA A 73 -45.36 11.49 -44.21
C ALA A 73 -44.09 11.59 -45.08
N CYS A 74 -43.90 10.61 -45.95
CA CYS A 74 -42.82 10.54 -46.94
C CYS A 74 -43.47 10.62 -48.34
N VAL A 75 -43.84 11.83 -48.74
CA VAL A 75 -44.60 12.11 -49.98
C VAL A 75 -43.85 11.74 -51.27
N ASP A 76 -42.54 11.45 -51.17
CA ASP A 76 -41.66 10.99 -52.23
C ASP A 76 -41.52 9.46 -52.31
N LYS A 77 -42.12 8.72 -51.36
CA LYS A 77 -42.06 7.26 -51.27
C LYS A 77 -43.44 6.64 -51.19
N VAL A 78 -43.56 5.38 -51.64
CA VAL A 78 -44.77 4.59 -51.44
C VAL A 78 -44.72 3.93 -50.07
N VAL A 79 -45.71 4.21 -49.22
CA VAL A 79 -45.86 3.57 -47.91
C VAL A 79 -46.65 2.29 -48.08
N GLU A 80 -46.07 1.14 -47.76
CA GLU A 80 -46.80 -0.12 -47.71
C GLU A 80 -47.54 -0.26 -46.38
N ALA A 81 -48.86 -0.33 -46.44
CA ALA A 81 -49.70 -0.67 -45.29
C ALA A 81 -49.69 -2.19 -45.07
N VAL A 82 -49.65 -2.62 -43.81
CA VAL A 82 -49.48 -4.03 -43.45
C VAL A 82 -50.55 -4.46 -42.45
N GLU A 83 -51.20 -5.59 -42.75
CA GLU A 83 -52.03 -6.35 -41.81
C GLU A 83 -51.14 -7.17 -40.89
N SER A 84 -51.41 -7.21 -39.59
CA SER A 84 -50.76 -8.20 -38.73
C SER A 84 -51.35 -9.58 -39.04
N ILE A 85 -50.51 -10.54 -39.40
CA ILE A 85 -50.93 -11.93 -39.61
C ILE A 85 -51.43 -12.46 -38.26
N LYS A 86 -52.69 -12.93 -38.21
CA LYS A 86 -53.17 -13.72 -37.07
C LYS A 86 -52.42 -15.05 -37.05
N HIS A 87 -51.29 -15.09 -36.36
CA HIS A 87 -50.70 -16.36 -35.95
C HIS A 87 -51.40 -16.82 -34.68
N SER A 88 -52.15 -17.91 -34.81
CA SER A 88 -52.58 -18.75 -33.71
C SER A 88 -51.34 -19.40 -33.05
N SER A 89 -50.75 -18.75 -32.06
CA SER A 89 -49.89 -19.40 -31.08
C SER A 89 -49.59 -18.43 -29.93
N ASN A 90 -50.26 -18.64 -28.80
CA ASN A 90 -49.88 -18.03 -27.51
C ASN A 90 -48.44 -18.39 -27.08
N ASP A 91 -47.74 -19.27 -27.80
CA ASP A 91 -46.37 -19.70 -27.51
C ASP A 91 -45.28 -18.81 -28.13
N THR A 92 -45.48 -18.14 -29.26
CA THR A 92 -44.40 -17.40 -29.95
C THR A 92 -44.21 -15.98 -29.43
N ASP A 93 -45.28 -15.25 -29.09
CA ASP A 93 -45.17 -13.93 -28.44
C ASP A 93 -44.63 -14.06 -27.01
N ASP A 94 -45.04 -15.09 -26.27
CA ASP A 94 -44.48 -15.38 -24.95
C ASP A 94 -43.00 -15.78 -25.04
N GLN A 95 -42.59 -16.48 -26.10
CA GLN A 95 -41.16 -16.74 -26.38
C GLN A 95 -40.38 -15.48 -26.75
N LEU A 96 -40.93 -14.56 -27.56
CA LEU A 96 -40.28 -13.30 -27.92
C LEU A 96 -40.15 -12.35 -26.73
N VAL A 97 -41.19 -12.24 -25.89
CA VAL A 97 -41.14 -11.48 -24.64
C VAL A 97 -40.13 -12.09 -23.67
N LYS A 98 -40.14 -13.42 -23.50
CA LYS A 98 -39.10 -14.13 -22.71
C LYS A 98 -37.70 -13.95 -23.28
N MET A 99 -37.56 -13.81 -24.60
CA MET A 99 -36.27 -13.60 -25.26
C MET A 99 -35.77 -12.17 -25.05
N ASN A 100 -36.65 -11.16 -25.15
CA ASN A 100 -36.30 -9.76 -24.86
C ASN A 100 -35.95 -9.57 -23.38
N VAL A 101 -36.73 -10.13 -22.45
CA VAL A 101 -36.40 -10.12 -21.02
C VAL A 101 -35.05 -10.81 -20.75
N LYS A 102 -34.75 -11.91 -21.46
CA LYS A 102 -33.44 -12.56 -21.38
C LYS A 102 -32.33 -11.70 -21.98
N LEU A 103 -32.56 -11.01 -23.09
CA LEU A 103 -31.59 -10.11 -23.72
C LEU A 103 -31.28 -8.90 -22.85
N ASP A 104 -32.30 -8.28 -22.25
CA ASP A 104 -32.15 -7.19 -21.28
C ASP A 104 -31.39 -7.68 -20.04
N GLN A 105 -31.72 -8.87 -19.53
CA GLN A 105 -30.98 -9.47 -18.42
C GLN A 105 -29.52 -9.78 -18.81
N ILE A 106 -29.26 -10.25 -20.03
CA ILE A 106 -27.88 -10.46 -20.54
C ILE A 106 -27.15 -9.12 -20.65
N PHE A 107 -27.80 -8.07 -21.13
CA PHE A 107 -27.21 -6.74 -21.25
C PHE A 107 -26.87 -6.16 -19.87
N ILE A 108 -27.81 -6.20 -18.92
CA ILE A 108 -27.59 -5.79 -17.53
C ILE A 108 -26.45 -6.60 -16.90
N ASN A 109 -26.46 -7.92 -17.06
CA ASN A 109 -25.40 -8.79 -16.54
C ASN A 109 -24.04 -8.46 -17.18
N THR A 110 -24.03 -8.14 -18.47
CA THR A 110 -22.80 -7.80 -19.21
C THR A 110 -22.25 -6.45 -18.76
N GLN A 111 -23.10 -5.43 -18.58
CA GLN A 111 -22.71 -4.14 -18.01
C GLN A 111 -22.14 -4.30 -16.61
N GLU A 112 -22.77 -5.11 -15.76
CA GLU A 112 -22.29 -5.36 -14.40
C GLU A 112 -20.97 -6.15 -14.39
N ILE A 113 -20.81 -7.14 -15.29
CA ILE A 113 -19.53 -7.84 -15.47
C ILE A 113 -18.43 -6.87 -15.94
N LEU A 114 -18.71 -5.99 -16.90
CA LEU A 114 -17.74 -5.01 -17.38
C LEU A 114 -17.32 -4.04 -16.27
N ARG A 115 -18.27 -3.56 -15.46
CA ARG A 115 -18.00 -2.71 -14.29
C ARG A 115 -17.16 -3.44 -13.25
N GLN A 116 -17.45 -4.71 -12.98
CA GLN A 116 -16.65 -5.54 -12.06
C GLN A 116 -15.23 -5.76 -12.59
N ILE A 117 -15.08 -6.02 -13.88
CA ILE A 117 -13.76 -6.14 -14.53
C ILE A 117 -12.98 -4.83 -14.38
N ASP A 118 -13.61 -3.68 -14.65
CA ASP A 118 -12.95 -2.37 -14.52
C ASP A 118 -12.49 -2.09 -13.09
N HIS A 119 -13.33 -2.38 -12.09
CA HIS A 119 -12.97 -2.24 -10.68
C HIS A 119 -11.80 -3.16 -10.29
N VAL A 120 -11.83 -4.43 -10.70
CA VAL A 120 -10.75 -5.39 -10.41
C VAL A 120 -9.45 -4.97 -11.10
N MET A 121 -9.52 -4.46 -12.33
CA MET A 121 -8.35 -3.98 -13.05
C MET A 121 -7.75 -2.74 -12.40
N THR A 122 -8.58 -1.77 -12.03
CA THR A 122 -8.20 -0.58 -11.26
C THR A 122 -7.54 -0.98 -9.95
N GLN A 123 -8.20 -1.85 -9.18
CA GLN A 123 -7.69 -2.35 -7.90
C GLN A 123 -6.33 -3.02 -8.06
N MET A 124 -6.19 -3.93 -9.03
CA MET A 124 -4.93 -4.65 -9.28
C MET A 124 -3.79 -3.70 -9.66
N TYR A 125 -4.09 -2.71 -10.52
CA TYR A 125 -3.12 -1.68 -10.89
C TYR A 125 -2.73 -0.85 -9.67
N GLU A 126 -3.69 -0.25 -8.97
CA GLU A 126 -3.41 0.66 -7.85
C GLU A 126 -2.75 -0.07 -6.67
N LEU A 127 -3.09 -1.33 -6.37
CA LEU A 127 -2.43 -2.09 -5.30
C LEU A 127 -0.96 -2.40 -5.59
N HIS A 128 -0.60 -2.57 -6.86
CA HIS A 128 0.78 -2.79 -7.30
C HIS A 128 1.57 -1.47 -7.42
N GLU A 129 0.90 -0.41 -7.83
CA GLU A 129 1.53 0.85 -8.22
C GLU A 129 1.53 1.90 -7.09
N PHE A 130 0.46 1.98 -6.28
CA PHE A 130 0.30 2.99 -5.22
C PHE A 130 0.88 2.45 -3.91
N THR A 131 2.18 2.17 -3.93
CA THR A 131 2.91 1.57 -2.81
C THR A 131 3.16 2.54 -1.66
N THR A 132 2.92 3.83 -1.88
CA THR A 132 2.95 4.89 -0.88
C THR A 132 1.68 5.76 -0.96
N PRO A 133 1.29 6.45 0.12
CA PRO A 133 0.21 7.43 0.10
C PRO A 133 0.45 8.51 -0.95
N ARG A 134 -0.60 8.92 -1.66
CA ARG A 134 -0.47 9.85 -2.79
C ARG A 134 -0.10 11.24 -2.28
N TYR A 135 -0.76 11.70 -1.23
CA TYR A 135 -0.59 13.06 -0.74
C TYR A 135 0.47 13.14 0.34
N PHE A 136 1.50 13.95 0.09
CA PHE A 136 2.59 14.22 1.02
C PHE A 136 3.17 15.61 0.82
N PHE A 137 3.84 16.12 1.85
CA PHE A 137 4.60 17.36 1.81
C PHE A 137 5.90 17.18 2.61
N ILE A 138 6.79 18.16 2.53
CA ILE A 138 8.07 18.13 3.25
C ILE A 138 8.17 19.32 4.21
N LEU A 139 8.89 19.15 5.31
CA LEU A 139 9.30 20.22 6.21
C LEU A 139 10.77 20.04 6.63
N PRO A 140 11.49 21.13 6.94
CA PRO A 140 12.80 21.04 7.60
C PRO A 140 12.70 20.25 8.92
N ALA A 141 13.63 19.33 9.14
CA ALA A 141 13.65 18.44 10.31
C ALA A 141 13.94 19.17 11.62
N GLU A 142 14.80 20.19 11.59
CA GLU A 142 15.19 20.98 12.75
C GLU A 142 14.81 22.45 12.59
N HIS A 143 14.81 23.16 13.72
CA HIS A 143 14.77 24.61 13.75
C HIS A 143 16.17 25.13 13.39
N SER A 144 16.61 24.88 12.16
CA SER A 144 17.82 25.49 11.63
C SER A 144 17.70 27.00 11.87
N ASN A 145 18.80 27.68 12.18
CA ASN A 145 18.75 29.13 12.36
C ASN A 145 18.58 29.78 10.98
N ILE A 146 17.34 29.76 10.49
CA ILE A 146 16.91 30.03 9.10
C ILE A 146 17.37 31.41 8.64
N LYS A 147 17.52 32.36 9.57
CA LYS A 147 18.00 33.72 9.32
C LYS A 147 19.45 33.80 8.82
N ALA A 148 20.24 32.73 8.95
CA ALA A 148 21.64 32.69 8.52
C ALA A 148 21.85 32.11 7.11
N ILE A 149 20.79 31.57 6.47
CA ILE A 149 20.92 30.80 5.23
C ILE A 149 20.24 31.54 4.07
N ASP A 150 21.00 32.30 3.29
CA ASP A 150 20.43 33.23 2.30
C ASP A 150 20.41 32.70 0.85
N THR A 151 21.00 31.52 0.58
CA THR A 151 21.13 30.97 -0.78
C THR A 151 20.35 29.66 -0.99
N VAL A 152 19.79 29.49 -2.20
CA VAL A 152 19.04 28.29 -2.62
C VAL A 152 19.86 27.01 -2.51
N GLN A 153 21.16 27.10 -2.85
CA GLN A 153 22.06 25.97 -2.75
C GLN A 153 22.11 25.48 -1.30
N ASN A 154 22.22 26.38 -0.32
CA ASN A 154 22.26 25.96 1.07
C ASN A 154 20.94 25.34 1.54
N TRP A 155 19.79 25.78 1.03
CA TRP A 155 18.49 25.18 1.37
C TRP A 155 18.30 23.76 0.84
N LEU A 156 18.90 23.40 -0.29
CA LEU A 156 18.84 22.03 -0.83
C LEU A 156 19.67 21.01 -0.04
N HIS A 157 20.53 21.48 0.88
CA HIS A 157 21.35 20.63 1.76
C HIS A 157 20.77 20.51 3.18
N ILE A 158 19.66 21.20 3.46
CA ILE A 158 18.97 21.06 4.75
C ILE A 158 18.33 19.66 4.83
N HIS A 159 18.31 19.11 6.03
CA HIS A 159 17.62 17.86 6.29
C HIS A 159 16.10 18.09 6.28
N TYR A 160 15.39 17.40 5.38
CA TYR A 160 13.94 17.44 5.27
C TYR A 160 13.31 16.12 5.71
N LYS A 161 12.14 16.23 6.34
CA LYS A 161 11.24 15.11 6.60
C LYS A 161 10.01 15.21 5.71
N LEU A 162 9.60 14.06 5.18
CA LEU A 162 8.37 13.88 4.42
C LEU A 162 7.22 13.44 5.33
N TYR A 163 6.07 14.08 5.17
CA TYR A 163 4.84 13.82 5.93
C TYR A 163 3.72 13.40 4.99
N PHE A 164 3.05 12.29 5.31
CA PHE A 164 1.91 11.79 4.55
C PHE A 164 0.59 12.34 5.08
N LEU A 165 -0.39 12.52 4.19
CA LEU A 165 -1.76 12.88 4.52
C LEU A 165 -2.69 11.66 4.49
N CYS A 166 -3.69 11.67 5.35
CA CYS A 166 -4.79 10.72 5.37
C CYS A 166 -5.81 11.05 4.27
N GLU A 167 -6.08 10.09 3.39
CA GLU A 167 -6.99 10.16 2.23
C GLU A 167 -8.44 9.83 2.62
N CYS A 168 -8.90 10.38 3.75
CA CYS A 168 -10.24 10.12 4.28
C CYS A 168 -11.37 10.78 3.49
N SER A 169 -11.05 11.82 2.71
CA SER A 169 -12.00 12.56 1.91
C SER A 169 -11.42 12.95 0.56
N GLN A 170 -12.32 13.26 -0.38
CA GLN A 170 -11.96 13.91 -1.65
C GLN A 170 -11.85 15.44 -1.49
N ASP A 171 -12.40 16.01 -0.41
CA ASP A 171 -12.18 17.41 -0.07
C ASP A 171 -10.82 17.56 0.65
N PRO A 172 -9.85 18.30 0.08
CA PRO A 172 -8.55 18.53 0.71
C PRO A 172 -8.64 19.18 2.10
N LYS A 173 -9.74 19.88 2.42
CA LYS A 173 -9.95 20.52 3.73
C LYS A 173 -10.29 19.53 4.84
N GLU A 174 -10.78 18.35 4.48
CA GLU A 174 -11.13 17.29 5.44
C GLU A 174 -9.98 16.30 5.66
N MET A 175 -8.91 16.39 4.86
CA MET A 175 -7.68 15.63 5.05
C MET A 175 -6.95 16.04 6.33
N HIS A 176 -6.03 15.22 6.81
CA HIS A 176 -5.16 15.57 7.92
C HIS A 176 -3.82 14.84 7.82
N VAL A 177 -2.81 15.33 8.53
CA VAL A 177 -1.50 14.65 8.61
C VAL A 177 -1.67 13.31 9.31
N ALA A 178 -1.05 12.26 8.76
CA ALA A 178 -0.98 10.98 9.42
C ALA A 178 -0.13 11.08 10.72
N PRO A 179 -0.45 10.31 11.77
CA PRO A 179 0.23 10.42 13.06
C PRO A 179 1.62 9.79 13.01
N HIS A 180 2.62 10.54 12.53
CA HIS A 180 4.01 10.10 12.48
C HIS A 180 5.02 11.24 12.57
N GLU A 181 6.26 10.88 12.88
CA GLU A 181 7.39 11.79 13.10
C GLU A 181 7.99 12.37 11.81
N GLY A 182 7.47 12.01 10.64
CA GLY A 182 8.07 12.33 9.34
C GLY A 182 9.19 11.36 8.92
N TYR A 183 9.40 11.22 7.61
CA TYR A 183 10.40 10.34 7.00
C TYR A 183 11.59 11.15 6.51
N SER A 184 12.79 10.90 7.03
CA SER A 184 14.03 11.50 6.54
C SER A 184 14.26 11.16 5.06
N ILE A 185 14.78 12.11 4.29
CA ILE A 185 15.00 11.96 2.85
C ILE A 185 16.50 11.78 2.57
N LYS A 186 16.91 10.62 2.02
CA LYS A 186 18.32 10.26 1.74
C LYS A 186 19.02 11.20 0.74
N ARG A 187 18.26 11.73 -0.23
CA ARG A 187 18.77 12.56 -1.33
C ARG A 187 17.85 13.78 -1.52
N PRO A 188 17.83 14.72 -0.57
CA PRO A 188 16.84 15.80 -0.53
C PRO A 188 16.92 16.68 -1.78
N ARG A 189 18.13 16.97 -2.27
CA ARG A 189 18.33 17.72 -3.52
C ARG A 189 17.66 17.05 -4.72
N ASP A 190 17.94 15.77 -4.97
CA ASP A 190 17.37 15.02 -6.09
C ASP A 190 15.85 14.95 -5.96
N PHE A 191 15.36 14.68 -4.74
CA PHE A 191 13.94 14.60 -4.44
C PHE A 191 13.21 15.91 -4.73
N ILE A 192 13.73 17.04 -4.25
CA ILE A 192 13.12 18.36 -4.44
C ILE A 192 13.15 18.76 -5.93
N LEU A 193 14.23 18.45 -6.65
CA LEU A 193 14.31 18.70 -8.09
C LEU A 193 13.32 17.84 -8.89
N ARG A 194 13.08 16.60 -8.45
CA ARG A 194 12.17 15.64 -9.10
C ARG A 194 10.69 15.95 -8.83
N TYR A 195 10.34 16.20 -7.56
CA TYR A 195 8.96 16.33 -7.09
C TYR A 195 8.54 17.77 -6.78
N GLY A 196 9.40 18.78 -7.00
CA GLY A 196 9.13 20.18 -6.67
C GLY A 196 7.77 20.72 -7.16
N PRO A 197 7.38 20.52 -8.43
CA PRO A 197 6.07 20.94 -8.94
C PRO A 197 4.89 20.27 -8.21
N TYR A 198 5.03 18.99 -7.86
CA TYR A 198 4.03 18.25 -7.10
C TYR A 198 3.95 18.75 -5.65
N LEU A 199 5.10 18.90 -4.99
CA LEU A 199 5.23 19.42 -3.63
C LEU A 199 4.59 20.80 -3.50
N LYS A 200 4.67 21.65 -4.52
CA LYS A 200 4.02 22.97 -4.52
C LYS A 200 2.49 22.86 -4.42
N THR A 201 1.91 21.86 -5.10
CA THR A 201 0.47 21.60 -5.07
C THR A 201 0.04 21.05 -3.71
N THR A 202 0.77 20.08 -3.17
CA THR A 202 0.44 19.49 -1.86
C THR A 202 0.78 20.41 -0.68
N LEU A 203 1.73 21.32 -0.84
CA LEU A 203 2.03 22.36 0.15
C LEU A 203 0.84 23.32 0.33
N ALA A 204 0.11 23.65 -0.74
CA ALA A 204 -1.10 24.46 -0.65
C ALA A 204 -2.19 23.76 0.18
N ILE A 205 -2.29 22.42 0.10
CA ILE A 205 -3.17 21.63 0.97
C ILE A 205 -2.71 21.76 2.42
N ALA A 206 -1.41 21.59 2.69
CA ALA A 206 -0.85 21.72 4.05
C ALA A 206 -1.11 23.12 4.66
N GLN A 207 -0.94 24.19 3.88
CA GLN A 207 -1.24 25.58 4.29
C GLN A 207 -2.73 25.78 4.60
N ALA A 208 -3.62 25.22 3.76
CA ALA A 208 -5.06 25.27 4.00
C ALA A 208 -5.45 24.52 5.28
N LEU A 209 -4.88 23.33 5.50
CA LEU A 209 -5.09 22.53 6.72
C LEU A 209 -4.63 23.26 7.98
N LEU A 210 -3.48 23.94 7.93
CA LEU A 210 -2.99 24.76 9.04
C LEU A 210 -3.96 25.90 9.38
N SER A 211 -4.53 26.55 8.35
CA SER A 211 -5.46 27.68 8.51
C SER A 211 -6.76 27.31 9.23
N ILE A 212 -7.26 26.09 8.99
CA ILE A 212 -8.50 25.57 9.59
C ILE A 212 -8.25 24.74 10.86
N GLY A 213 -6.99 24.55 11.27
CA GLY A 213 -6.61 23.86 12.49
C GLY A 213 -6.65 22.32 12.41
N GLY A 214 -6.53 21.76 11.21
CA GLY A 214 -6.46 20.31 10.92
C GLY A 214 -5.03 19.74 10.87
N PHE A 215 -4.03 20.48 11.37
CA PHE A 215 -2.62 20.19 11.18
C PHE A 215 -1.95 19.67 12.46
N ALA A 216 -2.20 18.42 12.85
CA ALA A 216 -1.52 17.81 13.99
C ALA A 216 -0.26 17.05 13.54
N ILE A 217 0.92 17.64 13.72
CA ILE A 217 2.21 16.94 13.58
C ILE A 217 2.84 16.80 14.97
N PRO A 218 3.22 15.59 15.42
CA PRO A 218 3.83 15.37 16.74
C PRO A 218 5.03 16.30 17.05
N GLN A 219 5.88 16.59 16.05
CA GLN A 219 7.06 17.48 16.17
C GLN A 219 6.72 18.97 16.20
N LEU A 220 5.49 19.35 15.86
CA LEU A 220 5.01 20.73 15.89
C LEU A 220 4.03 20.96 17.06
N GLY A 221 3.98 20.02 18.02
CA GLY A 221 2.95 19.98 19.05
C GLY A 221 1.61 19.51 18.46
N ASN A 222 0.81 18.79 19.23
CA ASN A 222 -0.53 18.36 18.81
C ASN A 222 -1.44 19.58 18.59
N VAL A 223 -1.43 20.12 17.38
CA VAL A 223 -2.25 21.25 16.99
C VAL A 223 -3.59 20.73 16.49
N SER A 224 -4.58 20.73 17.37
CA SER A 224 -5.98 20.65 16.98
C SER A 224 -6.71 21.86 17.57
N LYS A 225 -7.38 22.66 16.73
CA LYS A 225 -8.41 23.61 17.18
C LYS A 225 -9.73 22.89 17.51
N ALA A 226 -9.86 21.61 17.15
CA ALA A 226 -11.12 20.86 17.22
C ALA A 226 -11.38 20.16 18.56
N ILE A 227 -10.50 20.31 19.57
CA ILE A 227 -10.72 19.81 20.92
C ILE A 227 -10.50 20.95 21.90
N ASN A 228 -11.49 21.84 22.01
CA ASN A 228 -11.50 22.89 23.04
C ASN A 228 -11.88 22.38 24.44
N ASP A 229 -12.18 21.09 24.63
CA ASP A 229 -12.81 20.64 25.89
C ASP A 229 -11.96 19.73 26.81
N VAL A 230 -10.65 19.48 26.56
CA VAL A 230 -9.87 18.61 27.47
C VAL A 230 -8.43 19.06 27.78
N LEU A 231 -7.94 20.22 27.30
CA LEU A 231 -6.57 20.67 27.64
C LEU A 231 -6.55 21.81 28.68
N PRO A 232 -5.65 21.77 29.69
CA PRO A 232 -5.53 22.85 30.67
C PRO A 232 -5.18 24.20 30.02
N PRO A 233 -5.65 25.34 30.57
CA PRO A 233 -5.53 26.68 29.97
C PRO A 233 -4.10 27.26 29.87
N GLN A 234 -3.06 26.48 30.17
CA GLN A 234 -1.67 26.95 30.28
C GLN A 234 -0.84 26.74 28.99
N LEU A 235 -1.40 26.07 27.97
CA LEU A 235 -0.79 25.87 26.65
C LEU A 235 -1.50 26.74 25.60
N ASN A 236 -1.34 28.06 25.68
CA ASN A 236 -1.74 28.95 24.60
C ASN A 236 -0.75 28.78 23.43
N ASN A 237 -1.13 27.92 22.47
CA ASN A 237 -0.36 27.34 21.36
C ASN A 237 0.30 28.32 20.34
N SER A 238 0.40 29.62 20.62
CA SER A 238 0.85 30.64 19.64
C SER A 238 2.25 30.38 19.04
N GLN A 239 3.22 29.92 19.83
CA GLN A 239 4.60 29.67 19.35
C GLN A 239 4.71 28.47 18.38
N PHE A 240 3.86 27.46 18.55
CA PHE A 240 3.86 26.26 17.71
C PHE A 240 3.26 26.51 16.32
N TYR A 241 2.16 27.27 16.26
CA TYR A 241 1.58 27.72 14.99
C TYR A 241 2.57 28.56 14.19
N THR A 242 3.31 29.46 14.86
CA THR A 242 4.31 30.29 14.18
C THR A 242 5.49 29.49 13.63
N ASP A 243 5.87 28.38 14.26
CA ASP A 243 6.95 27.51 13.75
C ASP A 243 6.51 26.71 12.51
N ALA A 244 5.30 26.12 12.55
CA ALA A 244 4.73 25.41 11.41
C ALA A 244 4.56 26.32 10.19
N GLU A 245 4.03 27.53 10.40
CA GLU A 245 3.85 28.54 9.36
C GLU A 245 5.20 28.99 8.77
N GLN A 246 6.22 29.23 9.60
CA GLN A 246 7.57 29.57 9.14
C GLN A 246 8.20 28.46 8.30
N LYS A 247 8.09 27.20 8.73
CA LYS A 247 8.60 26.05 7.98
C LYS A 247 7.89 25.86 6.64
N LEU A 248 6.57 26.01 6.59
CA LEU A 248 5.80 25.95 5.35
C LEU A 248 6.17 27.09 4.40
N GLN A 249 6.32 28.32 4.91
CA GLN A 249 6.73 29.47 4.09
C GLN A 249 8.15 29.28 3.52
N MET A 250 9.07 28.75 4.31
CA MET A 250 10.42 28.42 3.84
C MET A 250 10.40 27.41 2.69
N VAL A 251 9.58 26.37 2.79
CA VAL A 251 9.44 25.37 1.72
C VAL A 251 8.81 26.01 0.48
N ASP A 252 7.81 26.89 0.64
CA ASP A 252 7.22 27.63 -0.48
C ASP A 252 8.27 28.50 -1.20
N ASP A 253 9.06 29.27 -0.44
CA ASP A 253 10.14 30.10 -0.97
C ASP A 253 11.19 29.24 -1.71
N LEU A 254 11.55 28.07 -1.15
CA LEU A 254 12.48 27.14 -1.77
C LEU A 254 11.96 26.66 -3.12
N LEU A 255 10.72 26.15 -3.16
CA LEU A 255 10.11 25.62 -4.36
C LEU A 255 9.98 26.71 -5.44
N ASN A 256 9.60 27.93 -5.04
CA ASN A 256 9.55 29.08 -5.93
C ASN A 256 10.92 29.46 -6.51
N LYS A 257 11.99 29.39 -5.70
CA LYS A 257 13.36 29.68 -6.18
C LYS A 257 13.90 28.58 -7.12
N VAL A 258 13.59 27.30 -6.85
CA VAL A 258 13.98 26.16 -7.71
C VAL A 258 13.28 26.23 -9.08
N ASP A 259 11.97 26.50 -9.11
CA ASP A 259 11.19 26.70 -10.34
C ASP A 259 11.82 27.80 -11.22
N ASN A 260 12.20 28.91 -10.61
CA ASN A 260 12.80 30.06 -11.31
C ASN A 260 14.21 29.78 -11.86
N GLN A 261 15.00 28.91 -11.21
CA GLN A 261 16.32 28.49 -11.72
C GLN A 261 16.20 27.54 -12.92
N GLN A 262 15.23 26.62 -12.90
CA GLN A 262 14.94 25.75 -14.04
C GLN A 262 14.45 26.56 -15.25
N TYR A 263 13.73 27.67 -15.03
CA TYR A 263 13.29 28.57 -16.10
C TYR A 263 14.44 29.28 -16.82
N ARG A 264 15.60 29.44 -16.16
CA ARG A 264 16.80 30.11 -16.71
C ARG A 264 17.76 29.16 -17.42
N ALA A 265 17.70 27.86 -17.15
CA ALA A 265 18.46 26.84 -17.89
C ALA A 265 17.58 26.28 -19.00
N GLY A 266 17.84 26.64 -20.27
CA GLY A 266 16.98 26.38 -21.43
C GLY A 266 16.67 24.90 -21.73
N ALA A 267 15.76 24.28 -20.97
CA ALA A 267 15.19 22.96 -21.29
C ALA A 267 14.24 23.07 -22.49
N SER A 268 14.21 22.07 -23.37
CA SER A 268 13.40 22.09 -24.60
C SER A 268 11.89 22.17 -24.31
N VAL A 269 11.14 22.71 -25.27
CA VAL A 269 9.71 23.03 -25.18
C VAL A 269 8.80 21.79 -25.19
N VAL A 270 9.35 20.60 -25.48
CA VAL A 270 8.55 19.39 -25.75
C VAL A 270 8.21 18.57 -24.50
N ASP A 271 8.99 18.66 -23.42
CA ASP A 271 8.67 17.98 -22.13
C ASP A 271 7.72 18.79 -21.23
N ARG A 272 7.38 20.02 -21.61
CA ARG A 272 6.76 21.01 -20.70
C ARG A 272 5.25 20.87 -20.49
N HIS A 273 4.60 19.91 -21.15
CA HIS A 273 3.13 19.73 -21.04
C HIS A 273 2.69 18.58 -20.14
N GLN A 274 3.60 17.76 -19.59
CA GLN A 274 3.22 16.65 -18.69
C GLN A 274 3.43 16.93 -17.20
N SER A 275 4.16 17.98 -16.81
CA SER A 275 4.62 18.18 -15.42
C SER A 275 3.92 19.30 -14.63
N ARG A 276 2.82 19.86 -15.14
CA ARG A 276 2.02 20.87 -14.40
C ARG A 276 0.85 20.19 -13.69
N GLY A 277 0.98 20.00 -12.37
CA GLY A 277 -0.13 19.64 -11.49
C GLY A 277 -0.80 18.28 -11.76
N THR A 278 -0.11 17.39 -12.47
CA THR A 278 -0.58 16.03 -12.72
C THR A 278 -0.53 15.20 -11.43
N ALA A 279 -1.58 14.42 -11.18
CA ALA A 279 -1.56 13.41 -10.13
C ALA A 279 -0.40 12.45 -10.40
N LEU A 280 0.38 12.13 -9.37
CA LEU A 280 1.51 11.20 -9.49
C LEU A 280 1.03 9.87 -10.07
N GLN A 281 1.76 9.37 -11.06
CA GLN A 281 1.50 8.06 -11.64
C GLN A 281 2.14 6.96 -10.79
N GLY A 282 1.68 5.73 -11.02
CA GLY A 282 2.11 4.54 -10.28
C GLY A 282 3.63 4.36 -10.13
N ALA A 283 4.37 4.54 -11.22
CA ALA A 283 5.82 4.42 -11.21
C ALA A 283 6.50 5.49 -10.33
N GLU A 284 5.94 6.70 -10.27
CA GLU A 284 6.47 7.79 -9.44
C GLU A 284 6.21 7.50 -7.95
N LEU A 285 5.03 6.97 -7.59
CA LEU A 285 4.71 6.60 -6.21
C LEU A 285 5.60 5.46 -5.68
N ARG A 286 5.99 4.52 -6.54
CA ARG A 286 7.02 3.52 -6.21
C ARG A 286 8.40 4.14 -6.03
N GLU A 287 8.77 5.09 -6.87
CA GLU A 287 10.08 5.74 -6.83
C GLU A 287 10.29 6.51 -5.50
N ILE A 288 9.25 7.10 -4.92
CA ILE A 288 9.31 7.83 -3.63
C ILE A 288 9.98 7.00 -2.54
N GLN A 289 9.64 5.71 -2.42
CA GLN A 289 10.18 4.83 -1.39
C GLN A 289 11.70 4.70 -1.46
N THR A 290 12.31 4.92 -2.62
CA THR A 290 13.78 4.88 -2.80
C THR A 290 14.48 6.10 -2.20
N TYR A 291 13.75 7.20 -1.98
CA TYR A 291 14.26 8.43 -1.37
C TYR A 291 14.12 8.44 0.15
N LEU A 292 13.21 7.63 0.72
CA LEU A 292 12.96 7.62 2.15
C LEU A 292 14.03 6.81 2.88
N GLU A 293 14.51 7.35 3.99
CA GLU A 293 15.23 6.55 4.97
C GLU A 293 14.29 5.50 5.56
N ARG A 294 14.80 4.28 5.64
CA ARG A 294 14.08 3.17 6.26
C ARG A 294 14.22 3.35 7.77
N VAL A 295 13.27 4.07 8.36
CA VAL A 295 13.24 4.35 9.81
C VAL A 295 12.18 3.50 10.51
N ASP A 296 11.16 3.01 9.79
CA ASP A 296 10.13 2.14 10.34
C ASP A 296 10.39 0.66 10.01
N ASP A 297 10.77 -0.13 11.02
CA ASP A 297 10.89 -1.59 10.90
C ASP A 297 9.59 -2.24 10.37
N LYS A 298 8.45 -1.60 10.64
CA LYS A 298 7.11 -2.05 10.23
C LYS A 298 6.66 -1.54 8.86
N ARG A 299 7.41 -0.62 8.22
CA ARG A 299 7.04 0.03 6.94
C ARG A 299 5.59 0.54 6.89
N SER A 300 5.07 1.05 8.00
CA SER A 300 3.65 1.40 8.15
C SER A 300 3.28 2.78 7.57
N LEU A 301 4.22 3.48 6.92
CA LEU A 301 3.99 4.73 6.17
C LEU A 301 3.16 5.76 6.95
N GLY A 302 3.54 5.96 8.21
CA GLY A 302 2.94 6.92 9.11
C GLY A 302 1.67 6.42 9.81
N ASN A 303 1.59 5.11 10.03
CA ASN A 303 0.39 4.45 10.54
C ASN A 303 -0.84 4.71 9.66
N LEU A 304 -0.62 4.70 8.34
CA LEU A 304 -1.67 4.74 7.35
C LEU A 304 -2.04 3.31 6.94
N TYR A 305 -3.31 3.16 6.60
CA TYR A 305 -4.00 1.92 6.35
C TYR A 305 -4.50 1.97 4.93
N ARG A 306 -3.97 1.08 4.11
CA ARG A 306 -4.47 0.88 2.76
C ARG A 306 -5.84 0.21 2.84
N ILE A 307 -6.84 0.82 2.21
CA ILE A 307 -8.19 0.30 2.05
C ILE A 307 -8.55 0.22 0.58
N VAL A 308 -9.47 -0.66 0.26
CA VAL A 308 -10.11 -0.74 -1.06
C VAL A 308 -11.53 -0.20 -0.92
N THR A 309 -11.87 0.82 -1.69
CA THR A 309 -13.22 1.37 -1.73
C THR A 309 -14.15 0.53 -2.61
N ALA A 310 -15.47 0.70 -2.48
CA ALA A 310 -16.46 -0.12 -3.19
C ALA A 310 -16.38 0.00 -4.74
N ASP A 311 -15.73 1.04 -5.23
CA ASP A 311 -15.41 1.29 -6.64
C ASP A 311 -14.04 0.72 -7.08
N GLY A 312 -13.36 -0.04 -6.21
CA GLY A 312 -12.09 -0.70 -6.52
C GLY A 312 -10.84 0.16 -6.31
N HIS A 313 -10.98 1.44 -6.00
CA HIS A 313 -9.83 2.31 -5.77
C HIS A 313 -9.14 2.03 -4.43
N VAL A 314 -7.84 2.29 -4.40
CA VAL A 314 -6.98 2.19 -3.23
C VAL A 314 -6.87 3.56 -2.57
N ARG A 315 -7.06 3.60 -1.25
CA ARG A 315 -6.84 4.81 -0.43
C ARG A 315 -6.00 4.50 0.78
N TRP A 316 -5.29 5.52 1.26
CA TRP A 316 -4.47 5.45 2.47
C TRP A 316 -5.11 6.27 3.58
N VAL A 317 -5.71 5.62 4.57
CA VAL A 317 -6.45 6.27 5.66
C VAL A 317 -5.80 6.03 7.01
N CYS A 318 -5.94 6.95 7.96
CA CYS A 318 -5.44 6.72 9.31
C CYS A 318 -6.28 5.67 10.05
N HIS A 319 -5.75 5.12 11.14
CA HIS A 319 -6.44 4.13 11.97
C HIS A 319 -7.87 4.54 12.37
N LYS A 320 -8.07 5.80 12.78
CA LYS A 320 -9.40 6.32 13.15
C LYS A 320 -10.40 6.24 11.98
N HIS A 321 -9.97 6.59 10.78
CA HIS A 321 -10.83 6.54 9.58
C HIS A 321 -11.03 5.12 9.08
N TYR A 322 -10.02 4.26 9.23
CA TYR A 322 -10.15 2.82 9.01
C TYR A 322 -11.27 2.23 9.88
N ASP A 323 -11.27 2.53 11.18
CA ASP A 323 -12.30 2.07 12.10
C ASP A 323 -13.68 2.61 11.73
N ALA A 324 -13.78 3.91 11.39
CA ALA A 324 -15.05 4.54 11.02
C ALA A 324 -15.72 3.87 9.81
N ILE A 325 -14.92 3.41 8.84
CA ILE A 325 -15.42 2.72 7.64
C ILE A 325 -16.04 1.36 7.99
N SER A 326 -15.53 0.68 9.02
CA SER A 326 -16.06 -0.62 9.48
C SER A 326 -17.51 -0.56 9.99
N TYR A 327 -18.06 0.64 10.24
CA TYR A 327 -19.42 0.83 10.76
C TYR A 327 -20.48 1.22 9.69
N ASN A 328 -20.17 1.13 8.39
CA ASN A 328 -21.12 1.44 7.30
C ASN A 328 -22.24 0.38 7.15
N ASN A 329 -23.45 0.75 6.73
CA ASN A 329 -24.60 -0.14 6.55
C ASN A 329 -24.36 -1.33 5.60
N GLU A 330 -23.48 -1.19 4.60
CA GLU A 330 -23.10 -2.31 3.73
C GLU A 330 -22.27 -3.37 4.47
N MET A 331 -21.51 -2.98 5.51
CA MET A 331 -20.74 -3.92 6.34
C MET A 331 -21.63 -4.90 7.08
N SER A 332 -22.81 -4.46 7.55
CA SER A 332 -23.76 -5.33 8.24
C SER A 332 -24.20 -6.51 7.35
N LYS A 333 -24.27 -6.33 6.02
CA LYS A 333 -24.60 -7.43 5.11
C LYS A 333 -23.49 -8.48 5.07
N TYR A 334 -22.23 -8.05 5.00
CA TYR A 334 -21.08 -8.96 5.00
C TYR A 334 -20.91 -9.68 6.33
N ILE A 335 -21.08 -8.96 7.45
CA ILE A 335 -21.06 -9.53 8.80
C ILE A 335 -22.14 -10.60 8.93
N ASN A 336 -23.39 -10.30 8.56
CA ASN A 336 -24.49 -11.26 8.62
C ASN A 336 -24.21 -12.50 7.75
N ALA A 337 -23.65 -12.32 6.56
CA ALA A 337 -23.29 -13.43 5.68
C ALA A 337 -22.15 -14.30 6.27
N PHE A 338 -21.16 -13.66 6.91
CA PHE A 338 -20.06 -14.34 7.60
C PHE A 338 -20.54 -15.10 8.84
N GLU A 339 -21.45 -14.53 9.61
CA GLU A 339 -22.06 -15.19 10.77
C GLU A 339 -22.98 -16.34 10.34
N ALA A 340 -23.71 -16.20 9.24
CA ALA A 340 -24.57 -17.24 8.69
C ALA A 340 -23.80 -18.51 8.26
N MET A 341 -22.51 -18.38 7.90
CA MET A 341 -21.65 -19.54 7.64
C MET A 341 -21.00 -20.13 8.91
N GLY A 342 -21.32 -19.62 10.09
CA GLY A 342 -20.77 -20.06 11.38
C GLY A 342 -19.53 -19.30 11.85
N GLY A 343 -19.17 -18.20 11.18
CA GLY A 343 -18.16 -17.27 11.65
C GLY A 343 -18.65 -16.41 12.82
N LYS A 344 -17.72 -15.72 13.48
CA LYS A 344 -18.01 -14.69 14.49
C LYS A 344 -17.21 -13.44 14.16
N PHE A 345 -17.84 -12.27 14.25
CA PHE A 345 -17.16 -11.00 13.99
C PHE A 345 -17.23 -10.09 15.22
N ASP A 346 -16.09 -9.62 15.70
CA ASP A 346 -16.04 -8.59 16.74
C ASP A 346 -15.92 -7.21 16.06
N GLN A 347 -17.01 -6.45 16.11
CA GLN A 347 -17.08 -5.13 15.50
C GLN A 347 -16.17 -4.09 16.18
N LYS A 348 -15.77 -4.30 17.44
CA LYS A 348 -14.90 -3.35 18.15
C LYS A 348 -13.45 -3.49 17.73
N THR A 349 -13.01 -4.71 17.43
CA THR A 349 -11.62 -5.02 17.08
C THR A 349 -11.45 -5.35 15.60
N ASN A 350 -12.53 -5.37 14.82
CA ASN A 350 -12.57 -5.85 13.44
C ASN A 350 -11.94 -7.25 13.27
N GLU A 351 -12.05 -8.09 14.29
CA GLU A 351 -11.55 -9.48 14.27
C GLU A 351 -12.64 -10.44 13.80
N ALA A 352 -12.30 -11.28 12.83
CA ALA A 352 -13.16 -12.35 12.32
C ALA A 352 -12.63 -13.70 12.76
N LEU A 353 -13.46 -14.54 13.38
CA LEU A 353 -13.12 -15.88 13.85
C LEU A 353 -13.95 -16.93 13.12
N ILE A 354 -13.28 -17.93 12.56
CA ILE A 354 -13.85 -19.18 12.08
C ILE A 354 -13.27 -20.29 12.96
N ASN A 355 -14.14 -21.06 13.63
CA ASN A 355 -13.72 -22.12 14.54
C ASN A 355 -14.43 -23.43 14.22
N GLN A 356 -13.69 -24.53 14.17
CA GLN A 356 -14.23 -25.90 13.98
C GLN A 356 -15.12 -26.05 12.74
N LEU A 357 -14.84 -25.30 11.69
CA LEU A 357 -15.66 -25.27 10.48
C LEU A 357 -14.98 -26.00 9.33
N ASP A 358 -15.78 -26.77 8.59
CA ASP A 358 -15.39 -27.18 7.26
C ASP A 358 -15.70 -26.08 6.23
N ILE A 359 -14.66 -25.36 5.80
CA ILE A 359 -14.79 -24.21 4.89
C ILE A 359 -14.99 -24.75 3.47
N THR A 360 -16.25 -24.74 3.03
CA THR A 360 -16.64 -25.17 1.68
C THR A 360 -16.27 -24.14 0.62
N SER A 361 -16.25 -24.54 -0.66
CA SER A 361 -15.99 -23.61 -1.78
C SER A 361 -17.01 -22.47 -1.83
N LYS A 362 -18.27 -22.72 -1.47
CA LYS A 362 -19.31 -21.68 -1.37
C LYS A 362 -18.99 -20.65 -0.29
N ASN A 363 -18.46 -21.09 0.86
CA ASN A 363 -18.03 -20.19 1.93
C ASN A 363 -16.88 -19.30 1.45
N VAL A 364 -15.90 -19.89 0.74
CA VAL A 364 -14.77 -19.15 0.17
C VAL A 364 -15.22 -18.15 -0.89
N GLU A 365 -16.12 -18.52 -1.81
CA GLU A 365 -16.66 -17.60 -2.82
C GLU A 365 -17.36 -16.39 -2.18
N MET A 366 -18.16 -16.63 -1.13
CA MET A 366 -18.81 -15.57 -0.37
C MET A 366 -17.79 -14.64 0.29
N MET A 367 -16.80 -15.21 0.99
CA MET A 367 -15.75 -14.43 1.66
C MET A 367 -14.93 -13.62 0.65
N CYS A 368 -14.49 -14.23 -0.45
CA CYS A 368 -13.74 -13.54 -1.50
C CYS A 368 -14.54 -12.36 -2.07
N THR A 369 -15.82 -12.59 -2.40
CA THR A 369 -16.70 -11.54 -2.91
C THR A 369 -16.87 -10.40 -1.90
N ALA A 370 -17.04 -10.72 -0.62
CA ALA A 370 -17.17 -9.72 0.43
C ALA A 370 -15.89 -8.89 0.59
N LEU A 371 -14.72 -9.55 0.64
CA LEU A 371 -13.41 -8.90 0.77
C LEU A 371 -13.11 -7.97 -0.42
N GLU A 372 -13.38 -8.41 -1.65
CA GLU A 372 -13.21 -7.59 -2.85
C GLU A 372 -14.15 -6.38 -2.89
N LYS A 373 -15.31 -6.47 -2.23
CA LYS A 373 -16.28 -5.37 -2.10
C LYS A 373 -16.10 -4.53 -0.83
N GLY A 374 -14.94 -4.64 -0.17
CA GLY A 374 -14.55 -3.80 0.95
C GLY A 374 -15.00 -4.31 2.32
N PHE A 375 -15.24 -5.61 2.49
CA PHE A 375 -15.46 -6.18 3.83
C PHE A 375 -14.21 -5.99 4.69
N ASN A 376 -14.30 -5.05 5.64
CA ASN A 376 -13.17 -4.63 6.45
C ASN A 376 -12.94 -5.58 7.64
N ILE A 377 -11.95 -6.45 7.50
CA ILE A 377 -11.46 -7.33 8.56
C ILE A 377 -10.02 -6.92 8.85
N GLU A 378 -9.70 -6.59 10.09
CA GLU A 378 -8.32 -6.31 10.49
C GLU A 378 -7.55 -7.62 10.63
N LYS A 379 -8.18 -8.61 11.30
CA LYS A 379 -7.56 -9.91 11.58
C LYS A 379 -8.53 -11.06 11.39
N LEU A 380 -8.15 -12.02 10.57
CA LEU A 380 -8.87 -13.26 10.35
C LEU A 380 -8.20 -14.40 11.12
N ILE A 381 -8.98 -15.09 11.94
CA ILE A 381 -8.54 -16.21 12.78
C ILE A 381 -9.30 -17.46 12.32
N CYS A 382 -8.57 -18.47 11.85
CA CYS A 382 -9.12 -19.77 11.49
C CYS A 382 -8.56 -20.82 12.45
N ARG A 383 -9.41 -21.47 13.25
CA ARG A 383 -9.02 -22.49 14.23
C ARG A 383 -9.73 -23.81 13.99
N GLU A 384 -8.98 -24.91 14.03
CA GLU A 384 -9.51 -26.28 13.91
C GLU A 384 -10.37 -26.47 12.64
N CYS A 385 -10.03 -25.75 11.57
CA CYS A 385 -10.80 -25.74 10.32
C CYS A 385 -10.29 -26.78 9.31
N SER A 386 -11.10 -27.08 8.30
CA SER A 386 -10.63 -27.72 7.07
C SER A 386 -10.98 -26.89 5.84
N ILE A 387 -10.10 -26.91 4.83
CA ILE A 387 -10.28 -26.16 3.58
C ILE A 387 -9.67 -26.94 2.40
N GLY A 388 -10.30 -26.87 1.23
CA GLY A 388 -9.72 -27.42 -0.01
C GLY A 388 -8.48 -26.63 -0.46
N GLU A 389 -7.50 -27.29 -1.05
CA GLU A 389 -6.24 -26.66 -1.48
C GLU A 389 -6.46 -25.53 -2.50
N ASP A 390 -7.35 -25.72 -3.48
CA ASP A 390 -7.68 -24.70 -4.47
C ASP A 390 -8.47 -23.53 -3.86
N ASP A 391 -9.32 -23.82 -2.88
CA ASP A 391 -10.09 -22.81 -2.16
C ASP A 391 -9.20 -21.98 -1.24
N LEU A 392 -8.24 -22.61 -0.54
CA LEU A 392 -7.21 -21.92 0.21
C LEU A 392 -6.37 -21.03 -0.71
N LYS A 393 -6.00 -21.52 -1.90
CA LYS A 393 -5.26 -20.73 -2.89
C LYS A 393 -6.04 -19.47 -3.27
N LYS A 394 -7.32 -19.60 -3.62
CA LYS A 394 -8.20 -18.46 -3.94
C LYS A 394 -8.30 -17.49 -2.78
N LEU A 395 -8.54 -17.99 -1.57
CA LEU A 395 -8.67 -17.16 -0.38
C LEU A 395 -7.37 -16.38 -0.11
N LEU A 396 -6.22 -17.04 -0.10
CA LEU A 396 -4.93 -16.37 0.10
C LEU A 396 -4.63 -15.32 -0.99
N ASP A 397 -5.00 -15.58 -2.24
CA ASP A 397 -4.85 -14.58 -3.32
C ASP A 397 -5.62 -13.29 -3.01
N ILE A 398 -6.87 -13.41 -2.55
CA ILE A 398 -7.68 -12.24 -2.18
C ILE A 398 -7.14 -11.58 -0.91
N ILE A 399 -6.84 -12.37 0.13
CA ILE A 399 -6.33 -11.85 1.41
C ILE A 399 -5.08 -11.00 1.17
N ILE A 400 -4.08 -11.56 0.49
CA ILE A 400 -2.78 -10.93 0.31
C ILE A 400 -2.89 -9.75 -0.65
N ASN A 401 -3.61 -9.90 -1.76
CA ASN A 401 -3.48 -8.97 -2.89
C ASN A 401 -4.65 -8.00 -3.06
N ARG A 402 -5.79 -8.19 -2.39
CA ARG A 402 -7.03 -7.45 -2.70
C ARG A 402 -7.89 -7.11 -1.49
N SER A 403 -7.44 -7.42 -0.28
CA SER A 403 -8.19 -7.20 0.94
C SER A 403 -7.53 -6.20 1.88
N SER A 404 -8.26 -5.82 2.93
CA SER A 404 -7.74 -4.97 4.02
C SER A 404 -7.23 -5.79 5.22
N ILE A 405 -7.15 -7.12 5.09
CA ILE A 405 -6.69 -8.00 6.18
C ILE A 405 -5.21 -7.78 6.43
N ARG A 406 -4.89 -7.47 7.69
CA ARG A 406 -3.53 -7.23 8.17
C ARG A 406 -2.95 -8.41 8.90
N CYS A 407 -3.78 -9.26 9.46
CA CYS A 407 -3.33 -10.42 10.21
C CYS A 407 -4.17 -11.64 9.86
N LEU A 408 -3.50 -12.72 9.47
CA LEU A 408 -4.09 -14.02 9.24
C LEU A 408 -3.49 -15.01 10.22
N ASN A 409 -4.31 -15.50 11.15
CA ASN A 409 -3.93 -16.54 12.09
C ASN A 409 -4.59 -17.86 11.70
N MET A 410 -3.78 -18.90 11.52
CA MET A 410 -4.25 -20.25 11.23
C MET A 410 -3.76 -21.22 12.28
N GLY A 411 -4.68 -21.74 13.10
CA GLY A 411 -4.44 -22.76 14.10
C GLY A 411 -5.12 -24.08 13.74
N SER A 412 -4.38 -25.17 13.68
CA SER A 412 -4.87 -26.53 13.36
C SER A 412 -5.73 -26.60 12.09
N VAL A 413 -5.31 -25.91 11.02
CA VAL A 413 -6.04 -25.86 9.74
C VAL A 413 -5.60 -27.01 8.83
N ARG A 414 -6.52 -27.93 8.53
CA ARG A 414 -6.29 -29.07 7.62
C ARG A 414 -6.54 -28.67 6.18
N VAL A 415 -5.53 -28.77 5.34
CA VAL A 415 -5.63 -28.51 3.90
C VAL A 415 -5.87 -29.82 3.16
N ARG A 416 -6.99 -29.92 2.45
CA ARG A 416 -7.39 -31.13 1.73
C ARG A 416 -7.05 -31.05 0.25
N ASN A 417 -6.68 -32.19 -0.33
CA ASN A 417 -6.56 -32.32 -1.79
C ASN A 417 -7.94 -32.40 -2.46
N VAL A 418 -7.93 -32.52 -3.80
CA VAL A 418 -9.15 -32.64 -4.63
C VAL A 418 -10.04 -33.85 -4.28
N PHE A 419 -9.50 -34.85 -3.58
CA PHE A 419 -10.22 -36.04 -3.13
C PHE A 419 -10.78 -35.90 -1.70
N GLY A 420 -10.63 -34.74 -1.07
CA GLY A 420 -11.06 -34.50 0.31
C GLY A 420 -10.14 -35.12 1.38
N ILE A 421 -8.96 -35.63 1.00
CA ILE A 421 -7.98 -36.19 1.93
C ILE A 421 -7.06 -35.08 2.41
N THR A 422 -6.77 -35.03 3.71
CA THR A 422 -5.79 -34.09 4.27
C THR A 422 -4.42 -34.29 3.62
N LYS A 423 -3.94 -33.25 2.94
CA LYS A 423 -2.62 -33.21 2.31
C LYS A 423 -1.55 -32.76 3.30
N TYR A 424 -1.85 -31.73 4.08
CA TYR A 424 -1.01 -31.24 5.18
C TYR A 424 -1.86 -30.43 6.17
N THR A 425 -1.30 -30.17 7.35
CA THR A 425 -1.94 -29.36 8.39
C THR A 425 -1.02 -28.19 8.73
N CYS A 426 -1.60 -26.99 8.80
CA CYS A 426 -0.96 -25.81 9.39
C CYS A 426 -1.30 -25.80 10.89
N GLN A 427 -0.31 -26.07 11.74
CA GLN A 427 -0.55 -26.19 13.18
C GLN A 427 -0.80 -24.83 13.82
N GLU A 428 0.09 -23.88 13.62
CA GLU A 428 -0.05 -22.52 14.13
C GLU A 428 0.81 -21.61 13.26
N MET A 429 0.18 -20.64 12.62
CA MET A 429 0.81 -19.66 11.77
C MET A 429 0.16 -18.30 12.01
N ALA A 430 1.00 -17.27 12.08
CA ALA A 430 0.59 -15.88 12.02
C ALA A 430 1.28 -15.23 10.82
N ALA A 431 0.48 -14.68 9.91
CA ALA A 431 0.95 -13.86 8.80
C ALA A 431 0.43 -12.43 8.96
N GLU A 432 1.34 -11.48 9.06
CA GLU A 432 1.05 -10.05 9.08
C GLU A 432 1.35 -9.42 7.72
N PHE A 433 0.42 -8.61 7.22
CA PHE A 433 0.51 -7.91 5.95
C PHE A 433 0.52 -6.41 6.22
N ASN A 434 1.70 -5.79 6.02
CA ASN A 434 1.93 -4.38 6.22
C ASN A 434 2.51 -3.78 4.94
N ASN A 435 1.64 -3.19 4.12
CA ASN A 435 2.00 -2.53 2.86
C ASN A 435 2.68 -3.48 1.87
N GLN A 436 4.00 -3.38 1.72
CA GLN A 436 4.81 -4.28 0.88
C GLN A 436 5.46 -5.41 1.68
N THR A 437 5.27 -5.46 3.00
CA THR A 437 5.88 -6.44 3.90
C THR A 437 4.88 -7.52 4.26
N MET A 438 5.27 -8.77 4.04
CA MET A 438 4.63 -9.94 4.61
C MET A 438 5.55 -10.49 5.70
N LYS A 439 5.08 -10.52 6.94
CA LYS A 439 5.79 -11.13 8.08
C LYS A 439 5.10 -12.43 8.44
N VAL A 440 5.84 -13.54 8.50
CA VAL A 440 5.27 -14.86 8.77
C VAL A 440 6.02 -15.51 9.93
N ARG A 441 5.27 -16.07 10.89
CA ARG A 441 5.80 -16.81 12.04
C ARG A 441 5.02 -18.11 12.23
N PHE A 442 5.72 -19.16 12.65
CA PHE A 442 5.15 -20.44 13.04
C PHE A 442 5.52 -20.75 14.50
N SER A 443 4.63 -21.33 15.29
CA SER A 443 4.96 -21.67 16.69
C SER A 443 5.62 -23.04 16.83
N GLU A 444 5.29 -23.99 15.95
CA GLU A 444 5.94 -25.31 15.88
C GLU A 444 6.98 -25.33 14.77
N ALA A 445 8.27 -25.25 15.13
CA ALA A 445 9.36 -25.32 14.17
C ALA A 445 9.43 -26.68 13.44
N ASN A 446 9.96 -26.64 12.20
CA ASN A 446 10.43 -27.81 11.44
C ASN A 446 9.33 -28.81 11.05
N ARG A 447 8.16 -28.31 10.69
CA ARG A 447 7.07 -29.12 10.11
C ARG A 447 7.01 -28.92 8.61
N SER A 448 6.85 -30.01 7.86
CA SER A 448 6.63 -29.94 6.41
C SER A 448 5.41 -29.08 6.03
N GLY A 449 4.39 -29.05 6.89
CA GLY A 449 3.22 -28.18 6.74
C GLY A 449 3.55 -26.69 6.72
N ASN A 450 4.56 -26.24 7.49
CA ASN A 450 4.99 -24.84 7.50
C ASN A 450 5.55 -24.44 6.15
N THR A 451 6.43 -25.28 5.59
CA THR A 451 7.04 -25.00 4.28
C THR A 451 5.99 -25.02 3.17
N MET A 452 5.03 -25.95 3.22
CA MET A 452 3.90 -25.97 2.28
C MET A 452 3.05 -24.70 2.40
N MET A 453 2.77 -24.23 3.62
CA MET A 453 1.99 -23.00 3.84
C MET A 453 2.76 -21.75 3.37
N LEU A 454 4.05 -21.65 3.71
CA LEU A 454 4.90 -20.56 3.23
C LEU A 454 4.94 -20.54 1.69
N ALA A 455 5.14 -21.70 1.04
CA ALA A 455 5.11 -21.79 -0.41
C ALA A 455 3.78 -21.29 -1.00
N ARG A 456 2.64 -21.58 -0.34
CA ARG A 456 1.32 -21.10 -0.79
C ARG A 456 1.18 -19.59 -0.65
N LEU A 457 1.60 -19.02 0.48
CA LEU A 457 1.64 -17.57 0.68
C LEU A 457 2.49 -16.88 -0.40
N LEU A 458 3.70 -17.40 -0.65
CA LEU A 458 4.63 -16.82 -1.64
C LEU A 458 4.14 -16.98 -3.08
N LEU A 459 3.51 -18.10 -3.42
CA LEU A 459 2.92 -18.31 -4.75
C LEU A 459 1.74 -17.39 -5.03
N GLN A 460 0.98 -17.00 -3.98
CA GLN A 460 -0.14 -16.08 -4.15
C GLN A 460 0.29 -14.62 -4.01
N ASN A 461 1.41 -14.33 -3.37
CA ASN A 461 1.88 -12.97 -3.19
C ASN A 461 2.27 -12.27 -4.51
N LYS A 462 1.53 -11.22 -4.87
CA LYS A 462 1.74 -10.38 -6.06
C LYS A 462 2.11 -8.94 -5.73
N ILE A 463 2.23 -8.57 -4.45
CA ILE A 463 2.39 -7.17 -4.05
C ILE A 463 3.48 -6.93 -2.99
N CYS A 464 3.76 -7.93 -2.13
CA CYS A 464 4.74 -7.78 -1.07
C CYS A 464 6.14 -8.07 -1.63
N GLY A 465 6.95 -7.02 -1.83
CA GLY A 465 8.37 -7.14 -2.18
C GLY A 465 9.26 -7.53 -0.99
N ASN A 466 8.69 -7.52 0.21
CA ASN A 466 9.38 -7.77 1.46
C ASN A 466 8.82 -9.00 2.17
N LEU A 467 9.71 -9.91 2.54
CA LEU A 467 9.38 -11.04 3.40
C LEU A 467 10.19 -10.97 4.69
N ASP A 468 9.50 -11.09 5.82
CA ASP A 468 10.09 -11.27 7.14
C ASP A 468 9.69 -12.64 7.69
N PHE A 469 10.66 -13.51 7.98
CA PHE A 469 10.37 -14.83 8.58
C PHE A 469 11.48 -15.30 9.53
N SER A 470 11.15 -16.27 10.39
CA SER A 470 12.14 -16.93 11.24
C SER A 470 12.75 -18.15 10.55
N ALA A 471 14.08 -18.18 10.40
CA ALA A 471 14.79 -19.33 9.85
C ALA A 471 14.67 -20.57 10.75
N SER A 472 14.47 -20.38 12.06
CA SER A 472 14.30 -21.50 13.00
C SER A 472 13.10 -22.38 12.66
N ASP A 473 12.10 -21.83 11.97
CA ASP A 473 10.84 -22.51 11.69
C ASP A 473 11.00 -23.60 10.59
N PHE A 474 12.16 -23.63 9.92
CA PHE A 474 12.41 -24.41 8.71
C PHE A 474 13.70 -25.24 8.71
N LEU A 475 14.30 -25.50 9.88
CA LEU A 475 15.46 -26.39 9.97
C LEU A 475 15.10 -27.80 9.45
N GLY A 476 15.94 -28.35 8.58
CA GLY A 476 15.70 -29.60 7.84
C GLY A 476 14.85 -29.46 6.56
N TYR A 477 14.37 -28.24 6.24
CA TYR A 477 13.58 -27.95 5.03
C TYR A 477 14.17 -26.80 4.20
N GLU A 478 15.47 -26.55 4.33
CA GLU A 478 16.16 -25.39 3.77
C GLU A 478 16.05 -25.34 2.23
N SER A 479 16.18 -26.49 1.56
CA SER A 479 16.00 -26.60 0.10
C SER A 479 14.58 -26.27 -0.37
N ASP A 480 13.57 -26.60 0.45
CA ASP A 480 12.18 -26.27 0.12
C ASP A 480 11.88 -24.78 0.39
N VAL A 481 12.51 -24.18 1.40
CA VAL A 481 12.49 -22.71 1.59
C VAL A 481 13.12 -22.03 0.39
N GLN A 482 14.29 -22.48 -0.07
CA GLN A 482 14.93 -21.95 -1.27
C GLN A 482 13.97 -21.99 -2.46
N ARG A 483 13.39 -23.17 -2.74
CA ARG A 483 12.43 -23.34 -3.85
C ARG A 483 11.24 -22.40 -3.71
N SER A 484 10.72 -22.23 -2.49
CA SER A 484 9.57 -21.38 -2.21
C SER A 484 9.89 -19.90 -2.46
N LEU A 485 11.05 -19.43 -2.01
CA LEU A 485 11.54 -18.07 -2.29
C LEU A 485 11.78 -17.86 -3.78
N GLU A 486 12.33 -18.87 -4.49
CA GLU A 486 12.49 -18.88 -5.95
C GLU A 486 11.16 -18.99 -6.72
N THR A 487 10.00 -19.04 -6.08
CA THR A 487 8.72 -18.94 -6.82
C THR A 487 8.21 -17.52 -6.94
N ASN A 488 8.75 -16.57 -6.17
CA ASN A 488 8.23 -15.21 -6.12
C ASN A 488 9.21 -14.22 -6.78
N ALA A 489 8.81 -13.66 -7.93
CA ALA A 489 9.63 -12.73 -8.70
C ALA A 489 9.65 -11.29 -8.15
N ILE A 490 8.75 -10.97 -7.21
CA ILE A 490 8.55 -9.61 -6.69
C ILE A 490 9.40 -9.36 -5.43
N LEU A 491 9.82 -10.41 -4.73
CA LEU A 491 10.65 -10.29 -3.54
C LEU A 491 12.02 -9.68 -3.83
N THR A 492 12.24 -8.46 -3.34
CA THR A 492 13.52 -7.75 -3.41
C THR A 492 14.23 -7.65 -2.07
N ASP A 493 13.50 -7.87 -0.98
CA ASP A 493 13.96 -7.65 0.38
C ASP A 493 13.61 -8.85 1.26
N LEU A 494 14.59 -9.33 2.00
CA LEU A 494 14.41 -10.42 2.95
C LEU A 494 14.90 -10.00 4.34
N ALA A 495 14.04 -10.12 5.35
CA ALA A 495 14.41 -10.04 6.74
C ALA A 495 14.32 -11.45 7.33
N VAL A 496 15.43 -11.93 7.91
CA VAL A 496 15.52 -13.28 8.45
C VAL A 496 15.98 -13.23 9.89
N GLU A 497 15.15 -13.77 10.78
CA GLU A 497 15.47 -13.97 12.18
C GLU A 497 16.11 -15.35 12.40
N TYR A 498 17.06 -15.41 13.34
CA TYR A 498 17.66 -16.67 13.83
C TYR A 498 18.32 -17.56 12.75
N SER A 499 18.89 -16.98 11.68
CA SER A 499 19.59 -17.70 10.60
C SER A 499 21.02 -18.11 11.01
N ASN A 500 21.14 -19.00 11.99
CA ASN A 500 22.42 -19.49 12.52
C ASN A 500 22.92 -20.79 11.84
N ASN A 501 22.14 -21.34 10.92
CA ASN A 501 22.43 -22.57 10.21
C ASN A 501 23.07 -22.27 8.83
N ILE A 502 24.05 -23.07 8.41
CA ILE A 502 24.79 -22.86 7.15
C ILE A 502 23.92 -23.17 5.92
N ASP A 503 23.08 -24.19 5.99
CA ASP A 503 22.23 -24.64 4.88
C ASP A 503 21.12 -23.62 4.59
N ILE A 504 20.56 -22.98 5.62
CA ILE A 504 19.57 -21.91 5.40
C ILE A 504 20.23 -20.66 4.81
N LEU A 505 21.44 -20.30 5.25
CA LEU A 505 22.21 -19.20 4.65
C LEU A 505 22.56 -19.50 3.18
N ASN A 506 22.94 -20.74 2.86
CA ASN A 506 23.14 -21.19 1.48
C ASN A 506 21.86 -21.03 0.66
N SER A 507 20.73 -21.47 1.20
CA SER A 507 19.42 -21.41 0.57
C SER A 507 19.00 -19.97 0.26
N ILE A 508 19.31 -19.02 1.14
CA ILE A 508 19.01 -17.59 0.97
C ILE A 508 19.98 -16.90 0.00
N LEU A 509 21.29 -17.12 0.15
CA LEU A 509 22.31 -16.40 -0.63
C LEU A 509 22.51 -16.95 -2.04
N SER A 510 22.04 -18.18 -2.29
CA SER A 510 22.12 -18.84 -3.60
C SER A 510 20.86 -18.66 -4.47
N LEU A 511 19.91 -17.84 -4.04
CA LEU A 511 18.67 -17.60 -4.79
C LEU A 511 18.96 -17.14 -6.22
N LYS A 512 18.40 -17.89 -7.18
CA LYS A 512 18.65 -17.64 -8.62
C LYS A 512 17.92 -16.40 -9.13
N ILE A 513 16.74 -16.11 -8.59
CA ILE A 513 15.89 -15.02 -9.07
C ILE A 513 16.56 -13.67 -8.79
N ASN A 514 16.55 -12.81 -9.81
CA ASN A 514 17.35 -11.59 -9.92
C ASN A 514 16.88 -10.42 -9.02
N ALA A 515 15.97 -10.66 -8.07
CA ALA A 515 15.30 -9.59 -7.35
C ALA A 515 15.91 -9.29 -5.97
N LEU A 516 16.51 -10.24 -5.25
CA LEU A 516 17.01 -9.98 -3.89
C LEU A 516 18.17 -8.97 -3.89
N GLN A 517 17.87 -7.75 -3.46
CA GLN A 517 18.77 -6.61 -3.39
C GLN A 517 19.10 -6.23 -1.94
N HIS A 518 18.22 -6.57 -0.99
CA HIS A 518 18.34 -6.20 0.41
C HIS A 518 18.21 -7.44 1.31
N LEU A 519 19.17 -7.60 2.22
CA LEU A 519 19.14 -8.66 3.23
C LEU A 519 19.30 -8.07 4.63
N LYS A 520 18.30 -8.27 5.49
CA LYS A 520 18.36 -7.98 6.93
C LYS A 520 18.48 -9.28 7.69
N LEU A 521 19.49 -9.39 8.55
CA LEU A 521 19.67 -10.53 9.45
C LEU A 521 19.55 -10.04 10.88
N THR A 522 18.66 -10.65 11.66
CA THR A 522 18.41 -10.27 13.07
C THR A 522 18.58 -11.49 13.96
N HIS A 523 19.19 -11.32 15.14
CA HIS A 523 19.49 -12.43 16.07
C HIS A 523 20.21 -13.63 15.40
N SER A 524 21.03 -13.34 14.40
CA SER A 524 21.65 -14.31 13.51
C SER A 524 23.17 -14.29 13.61
N LEU A 525 23.84 -15.21 12.92
CA LEU A 525 25.30 -15.30 12.85
C LEU A 525 26.00 -15.29 14.23
N CYS A 526 25.38 -15.88 15.24
CA CYS A 526 25.90 -15.96 16.61
C CYS A 526 27.14 -16.86 16.70
N ALA A 527 27.29 -17.81 15.76
CA ALA A 527 28.40 -18.77 15.73
C ALA A 527 29.43 -18.40 14.67
N SER A 528 30.73 -18.43 15.04
CA SER A 528 31.86 -18.10 14.15
C SER A 528 31.88 -18.88 12.83
N PRO A 529 31.55 -20.19 12.76
CA PRO A 529 31.48 -20.91 11.49
C PRO A 529 30.40 -20.39 10.54
N ALA A 530 29.20 -20.09 11.06
CA ALA A 530 28.11 -19.53 10.26
C ALA A 530 28.46 -18.12 9.76
N PHE A 531 29.09 -17.30 10.61
CA PHE A 531 29.57 -15.97 10.23
C PHE A 531 30.64 -16.03 9.14
N SER A 532 31.63 -16.91 9.30
CA SER A 532 32.71 -17.09 8.33
C SER A 532 32.18 -17.57 6.98
N HIS A 533 31.26 -18.54 7.02
CA HIS A 533 30.59 -19.05 5.82
C HIS A 533 29.74 -17.98 5.13
N PHE A 534 29.01 -17.16 5.90
CA PHE A 534 28.28 -16.01 5.39
C PHE A 534 29.21 -15.06 4.61
N CYS A 535 30.38 -14.73 5.16
CA CYS A 535 31.36 -13.88 4.47
C CYS A 535 31.89 -14.52 3.18
N GLU A 536 32.15 -15.83 3.17
CA GLU A 536 32.58 -16.55 1.95
C GLU A 536 31.51 -16.56 0.86
N MET A 537 30.23 -16.69 1.23
CA MET A 537 29.11 -16.56 0.29
C MET A 537 28.98 -15.13 -0.20
N LEU A 538 29.19 -14.16 0.68
CA LEU A 538 29.11 -12.75 0.33
C LEU A 538 30.14 -12.34 -0.72
N LYS A 539 31.38 -12.83 -0.63
CA LYS A 539 32.42 -12.61 -1.67
C LYS A 539 31.97 -13.03 -3.08
N LYS A 540 31.12 -14.04 -3.17
CA LYS A 540 30.61 -14.59 -4.44
C LYS A 540 29.34 -13.88 -4.91
N ASN A 541 28.62 -13.24 -3.99
CA ASN A 541 27.41 -12.49 -4.31
C ASN A 541 27.77 -11.23 -5.12
N LYS A 542 26.93 -10.90 -6.10
CA LYS A 542 27.10 -9.71 -6.95
C LYS A 542 25.81 -8.91 -7.12
N LYS A 543 24.77 -9.28 -6.35
CA LYS A 543 23.40 -8.80 -6.52
C LYS A 543 22.95 -7.95 -5.34
N LEU A 544 23.35 -8.31 -4.12
CA LEU A 544 23.02 -7.55 -2.93
C LEU A 544 23.58 -6.13 -3.03
N LEU A 545 22.70 -5.16 -2.78
CA LEU A 545 23.00 -3.73 -2.77
C LEU A 545 23.06 -3.21 -1.33
N GLU A 546 22.24 -3.76 -0.44
CA GLU A 546 22.21 -3.36 0.96
C GLU A 546 22.18 -4.56 1.90
N ILE A 547 22.88 -4.43 3.02
CA ILE A 547 22.89 -5.43 4.10
C ILE A 547 22.65 -4.74 5.43
N ASP A 548 21.71 -5.26 6.18
CA ASP A 548 21.40 -4.83 7.52
C ASP A 548 21.76 -5.94 8.51
N LEU A 549 22.79 -5.68 9.32
CA LEU A 549 23.30 -6.57 10.36
C LEU A 549 23.14 -5.92 11.74
N MET A 550 22.04 -5.21 11.94
CA MET A 550 21.65 -4.67 13.24
C MET A 550 21.31 -5.81 14.21
N ASP A 551 21.61 -5.60 15.50
CA ASP A 551 21.21 -6.48 16.59
C ASP A 551 21.78 -7.92 16.53
N LEU A 552 22.95 -8.09 15.90
CA LEU A 552 23.68 -9.36 15.92
C LEU A 552 24.46 -9.58 17.22
N SER A 553 24.37 -10.80 17.76
CA SER A 553 25.16 -11.15 18.94
C SER A 553 26.66 -11.33 18.59
N GLY A 554 26.95 -11.89 17.41
CA GLY A 554 28.29 -12.25 16.95
C GLY A 554 29.23 -11.09 16.60
N LEU A 555 28.69 -9.91 16.25
CA LEU A 555 29.50 -8.71 15.98
C LEU A 555 30.15 -8.10 17.24
N GLY A 556 29.97 -8.71 18.42
CA GLY A 556 30.81 -8.38 19.57
C GLY A 556 32.27 -8.83 19.40
N ASP A 557 32.50 -9.87 18.61
CA ASP A 557 33.80 -10.46 18.34
C ASP A 557 34.58 -9.66 17.28
N GLU A 558 35.81 -9.31 17.63
CA GLU A 558 36.76 -8.56 16.80
C GLU A 558 37.14 -9.32 15.52
N ALA A 559 37.28 -10.65 15.60
CA ALA A 559 37.60 -11.48 14.43
C ALA A 559 36.48 -11.43 13.38
N CYS A 560 35.23 -11.46 13.84
CA CYS A 560 34.06 -11.42 12.96
C CYS A 560 33.94 -10.07 12.24
N ILE A 561 34.09 -8.94 12.95
CA ILE A 561 34.06 -7.61 12.34
C ILE A 561 35.18 -7.44 11.30
N ASN A 562 36.40 -7.86 11.63
CA ASN A 562 37.52 -7.76 10.71
C ASN A 562 37.26 -8.57 9.44
N LEU A 563 36.78 -9.81 9.58
CA LEU A 563 36.45 -10.66 8.44
C LEU A 563 35.37 -10.05 7.54
N LEU A 564 34.33 -9.44 8.14
CA LEU A 564 33.27 -8.78 7.39
C LEU A 564 33.80 -7.56 6.62
N LEU A 565 34.53 -6.67 7.29
CA LEU A 565 35.04 -5.45 6.66
C LEU A 565 36.06 -5.76 5.55
N ASP A 566 36.93 -6.76 5.77
CA ASP A 566 37.87 -7.25 4.74
C ASP A 566 37.12 -7.88 3.55
N THR A 567 36.02 -8.60 3.81
CA THR A 567 35.18 -9.17 2.76
C THR A 567 34.50 -8.08 1.93
N LEU A 568 34.00 -7.03 2.57
CA LEU A 568 33.26 -5.95 1.92
C LEU A 568 34.15 -4.96 1.17
N LYS A 569 35.42 -4.84 1.58
CA LYS A 569 36.41 -3.95 0.97
C LYS A 569 36.51 -4.08 -0.55
N ASP A 570 36.48 -5.31 -1.06
CA ASP A 570 36.62 -5.61 -2.50
C ASP A 570 35.26 -5.89 -3.17
N HIS A 571 34.16 -5.78 -2.41
CA HIS A 571 32.82 -6.11 -2.89
C HIS A 571 32.25 -4.99 -3.77
N LYS A 572 31.77 -5.35 -4.97
CA LYS A 572 31.43 -4.35 -6.01
C LYS A 572 29.97 -3.88 -6.03
N SER A 573 29.03 -4.65 -5.47
CA SER A 573 27.60 -4.32 -5.58
C SER A 573 27.00 -3.68 -4.33
N ILE A 574 27.55 -3.94 -3.15
CA ILE A 574 27.05 -3.41 -1.87
C ILE A 574 27.39 -1.94 -1.77
N LYS A 575 26.37 -1.13 -1.54
CA LYS A 575 26.46 0.33 -1.41
C LYS A 575 26.10 0.81 -0.02
N HIS A 576 25.28 0.04 0.70
CA HIS A 576 24.80 0.39 2.04
C HIS A 576 24.95 -0.77 3.01
N LEU A 577 25.58 -0.50 4.14
CA LEU A 577 25.72 -1.40 5.26
C LEU A 577 25.19 -0.72 6.52
N SER A 578 24.35 -1.43 7.26
CA SER A 578 23.92 -1.06 8.62
C SER A 578 24.56 -2.01 9.63
N LEU A 579 25.24 -1.45 10.63
CA LEU A 579 25.94 -2.23 11.66
C LEU A 579 25.55 -1.79 13.07
N HIS A 580 25.35 -2.76 13.95
CA HIS A 580 25.36 -2.56 15.39
C HIS A 580 26.64 -3.16 15.99
N ILE A 581 27.46 -2.31 16.61
CA ILE A 581 28.75 -2.71 17.17
C ILE A 581 28.77 -2.41 18.66
N ARG A 582 29.34 -3.35 19.43
CA ARG A 582 29.42 -3.26 20.89
C ARG A 582 30.86 -3.35 21.38
N ASN A 583 31.10 -2.75 22.54
CA ASN A 583 32.38 -2.86 23.26
C ASN A 583 33.59 -2.45 22.39
N ILE A 584 33.50 -1.30 21.72
CA ILE A 584 34.66 -0.67 21.07
C ILE A 584 35.51 -0.01 22.15
N ARG A 585 36.82 -0.22 22.10
CA ARG A 585 37.79 0.42 22.98
C ARG A 585 38.88 1.12 22.17
N PRO A 586 39.44 2.24 22.67
CA PRO A 586 40.54 2.92 22.01
C PRO A 586 41.69 1.96 21.72
N THR A 587 42.21 2.01 20.50
CA THR A 587 43.36 1.21 20.01
C THR A 587 43.13 -0.28 19.84
N ASP A 588 41.92 -0.80 20.04
CA ASP A 588 41.63 -2.19 19.66
C ASP A 588 41.60 -2.35 18.12
N GLN A 589 41.78 -3.58 17.64
CA GLN A 589 41.79 -3.85 16.20
C GLN A 589 40.41 -3.58 15.60
N LYS A 590 39.33 -3.82 16.35
CA LYS A 590 37.95 -3.50 15.95
C LYS A 590 37.79 -2.02 15.57
N GLU A 591 38.18 -1.10 16.45
CA GLU A 591 38.21 0.34 16.21
C GLU A 591 39.12 0.68 15.04
N THR A 592 40.33 0.10 15.02
CA THR A 592 41.31 0.33 13.96
C THR A 592 40.78 -0.06 12.58
N SER A 593 40.07 -1.18 12.47
CA SER A 593 39.47 -1.67 11.22
C SER A 593 38.27 -0.83 10.80
N LEU A 594 37.46 -0.37 11.75
CA LEU A 594 36.36 0.56 11.49
C LEU A 594 36.88 1.91 10.98
N ILE A 595 37.90 2.48 11.63
CA ILE A 595 38.56 3.72 11.19
C ILE A 595 39.05 3.58 9.75
N LYS A 596 39.80 2.51 9.46
CA LYS A 596 40.30 2.23 8.10
C LYS A 596 39.16 2.13 7.08
N SER A 597 38.08 1.45 7.45
CA SER A 597 36.91 1.27 6.59
C SER A 597 36.21 2.60 6.33
N LEU A 598 35.91 3.38 7.37
CA LEU A 598 35.28 4.70 7.24
C LEU A 598 36.10 5.70 6.42
N GLN A 599 37.43 5.62 6.49
CA GLN A 599 38.31 6.52 5.75
C GLN A 599 38.50 6.14 4.27
N LYS A 600 38.39 4.84 3.93
CA LYS A 600 38.73 4.33 2.59
C LYS A 600 37.55 3.76 1.81
N HIS A 601 36.53 3.28 2.50
CA HIS A 601 35.46 2.48 1.93
C HIS A 601 34.11 3.08 2.30
N VAL A 602 33.37 3.41 1.25
CA VAL A 602 32.20 4.28 1.30
C VAL A 602 30.97 3.40 1.15
N PHE A 603 30.78 2.47 2.09
CA PHE A 603 29.60 1.57 2.14
C PHE A 603 28.86 1.59 3.48
N ILE A 604 29.49 2.00 4.57
CA ILE A 604 28.83 2.08 5.89
C ILE A 604 27.87 3.26 5.85
N SER A 605 26.58 2.98 5.95
CA SER A 605 25.53 3.99 5.85
C SER A 605 24.85 4.31 7.18
N ARG A 606 24.79 3.30 8.05
CA ARG A 606 24.21 3.38 9.39
C ARG A 606 25.13 2.67 10.37
N LEU A 607 25.49 3.36 11.44
CA LEU A 607 26.34 2.80 12.47
C LEU A 607 25.75 3.09 13.85
N CYS A 608 25.35 2.02 14.53
CA CYS A 608 24.89 2.07 15.91
C CYS A 608 25.98 1.48 16.79
N ILE A 609 26.35 2.20 17.85
CA ILE A 609 27.42 1.81 18.75
C ILE A 609 26.84 1.69 20.15
N SER A 610 27.18 0.63 20.88
CA SER A 610 26.74 0.48 22.27
C SER A 610 27.85 0.07 23.21
N SER A 611 27.74 0.49 24.48
CA SER A 611 28.64 0.09 25.57
C SER A 611 30.12 0.26 25.20
N SER A 612 30.48 1.42 24.65
CA SER A 612 31.79 1.64 24.03
C SER A 612 32.47 2.91 24.54
N LEU A 613 33.80 2.92 24.51
CA LEU A 613 34.63 4.10 24.76
C LEU A 613 35.14 4.60 23.40
N ILE A 614 34.65 5.76 22.97
CA ILE A 614 34.90 6.30 21.63
C ILE A 614 36.15 7.18 21.67
N SER A 615 37.21 6.78 20.98
CA SER A 615 38.41 7.61 20.88
C SER A 615 38.21 8.81 19.98
N ARG A 616 39.07 9.82 20.18
CA ARG A 616 39.11 11.00 19.32
C ARG A 616 39.48 10.66 17.86
N GLU A 617 40.32 9.65 17.66
CA GLU A 617 40.68 9.12 16.35
C GLU A 617 39.46 8.54 15.64
N PHE A 618 38.63 7.79 16.37
CA PHE A 618 37.41 7.23 15.82
C PHE A 618 36.36 8.30 15.51
N THR A 619 36.17 9.29 16.40
CA THR A 619 35.32 10.46 16.10
C THR A 619 35.76 11.17 14.80
N LYS A 620 37.06 11.40 14.62
CA LYS A 620 37.58 12.01 13.37
C LYS A 620 37.24 11.18 12.14
N ALA A 621 37.30 9.85 12.23
CA ALA A 621 36.94 8.96 11.13
C ALA A 621 35.44 9.02 10.82
N LEU A 622 34.58 9.09 11.84
CA LEU A 622 33.14 9.30 11.68
C LEU A 622 32.86 10.64 10.98
N LEU A 623 33.44 11.74 11.47
CA LEU A 623 33.29 13.07 10.86
C LEU A 623 33.78 13.10 9.40
N TYR A 624 34.88 12.39 9.09
CA TYR A 624 35.37 12.26 7.72
C TYR A 624 34.36 11.50 6.84
N ALA A 625 33.84 10.39 7.35
CA ALA A 625 32.86 9.56 6.68
C ALA A 625 31.47 10.19 6.65
N SER A 626 31.20 11.25 7.39
CA SER A 626 29.91 11.98 7.36
C SER A 626 29.99 13.26 6.54
N LYS A 627 31.01 13.48 5.71
CA LYS A 627 31.07 14.65 4.82
C LYS A 627 30.08 14.52 3.65
N GLU A 628 29.82 15.65 2.97
CA GLU A 628 28.93 15.71 1.80
C GLU A 628 29.18 14.57 0.80
N GLN A 629 28.08 13.94 0.34
CA GLN A 629 28.06 12.82 -0.61
C GLN A 629 28.60 11.48 -0.09
N SER A 630 28.79 11.36 1.22
CA SER A 630 29.12 10.09 1.87
C SER A 630 27.87 9.31 2.30
N PRO A 631 27.89 7.96 2.35
CA PRO A 631 26.73 7.14 2.69
C PRO A 631 26.42 7.15 4.17
N LEU A 632 27.40 7.45 5.05
CA LEU A 632 27.19 7.48 6.49
C LEU A 632 26.35 8.70 6.88
N THR A 633 25.06 8.43 7.06
CA THR A 633 24.03 9.43 7.31
C THR A 633 23.40 9.24 8.69
N TYR A 634 23.54 8.06 9.29
CA TYR A 634 22.87 7.70 10.53
C TYR A 634 23.85 7.21 11.60
N LEU A 635 23.84 7.87 12.77
CA LEU A 635 24.66 7.53 13.93
C LEU A 635 23.84 7.46 15.22
N GLU A 636 24.01 6.36 15.96
CA GLU A 636 23.45 6.22 17.30
C GLU A 636 24.51 5.72 18.28
N PHE A 637 24.48 6.29 19.48
CA PHE A 637 25.35 5.91 20.58
C PHE A 637 24.50 5.54 21.79
N TYR A 638 24.63 4.31 22.28
CA TYR A 638 23.92 3.83 23.46
C TYR A 638 24.89 3.48 24.57
N ASN A 639 24.76 4.11 25.73
CA ASN A 639 25.66 3.90 26.86
C ASN A 639 27.15 3.99 26.43
N CYS A 640 27.49 5.02 25.66
CA CYS A 640 28.84 5.24 25.14
C CYS A 640 29.50 6.44 25.81
N GLN A 641 30.81 6.34 26.07
CA GLN A 641 31.63 7.44 26.54
C GLN A 641 32.23 8.16 25.33
N VAL A 642 31.78 9.40 25.11
CA VAL A 642 32.24 10.28 24.03
C VAL A 642 32.67 11.61 24.67
N GLU A 643 33.84 12.13 24.31
CA GLU A 643 34.30 13.44 24.81
C GLU A 643 33.32 14.55 24.41
N TYR A 644 33.12 15.52 25.30
CA TYR A 644 32.16 16.62 25.10
C TYR A 644 32.42 17.40 23.80
N ASP A 645 33.67 17.75 23.54
CA ASP A 645 34.07 18.48 22.34
C ASP A 645 33.82 17.69 21.04
N ASP A 646 33.90 16.37 21.13
CA ASP A 646 33.67 15.48 19.99
C ASP A 646 32.18 15.25 19.75
N LYS A 647 31.38 15.16 20.82
CA LYS A 647 29.91 15.19 20.74
C LYS A 647 29.42 16.48 20.08
N ALA A 648 29.97 17.63 20.46
CA ALA A 648 29.62 18.92 19.87
C ALA A 648 29.96 19.00 18.36
N LYS A 649 31.07 18.39 17.92
CA LYS A 649 31.43 18.33 16.49
C LYS A 649 30.52 17.39 15.69
N LEU A 650 30.14 16.25 16.26
CA LEU A 650 29.17 15.36 15.60
C LEU A 650 27.82 16.07 15.48
N GLN A 651 27.41 16.81 16.51
CA GLN A 651 26.19 17.61 16.49
C GLN A 651 26.21 18.65 15.36
N SER A 652 27.32 19.36 15.14
CA SER A 652 27.37 20.34 14.05
C SER A 652 27.24 19.73 12.65
N PHE A 653 27.57 18.44 12.47
CA PHE A 653 27.33 17.68 11.24
C PHE A 653 25.87 17.23 11.08
N HIS A 654 25.15 17.04 12.19
CA HIS A 654 23.71 16.84 12.16
C HIS A 654 23.00 18.15 11.81
N ASP A 655 23.35 19.25 12.50
CA ASP A 655 22.73 20.56 12.34
C ASP A 655 22.92 21.13 10.91
N ASN A 656 24.01 20.76 10.23
CA ASN A 656 24.29 21.17 8.85
C ASN A 656 23.71 20.24 7.78
N GLY A 657 23.02 19.17 8.18
CA GLY A 657 22.36 18.21 7.28
C GLY A 657 23.26 17.12 6.71
N SER A 658 24.53 17.03 7.10
CA SER A 658 25.41 15.96 6.62
C SER A 658 25.09 14.60 7.27
N LEU A 659 24.61 14.61 8.51
CA LEU A 659 23.98 13.46 9.18
C LEU A 659 22.47 13.70 9.22
N SER A 660 21.69 12.73 8.74
CA SER A 660 20.22 12.75 8.83
C SER A 660 19.71 12.36 10.21
N HIS A 661 20.53 11.63 10.98
CA HIS A 661 20.21 11.25 12.34
C HIS A 661 21.47 11.14 13.19
N LEU A 662 21.39 11.74 14.37
CA LEU A 662 22.37 11.61 15.43
C LEU A 662 21.65 11.52 16.78
N ALA A 663 21.89 10.44 17.52
CA ALA A 663 21.35 10.32 18.87
C ALA A 663 22.35 9.73 19.86
N PHE A 664 22.25 10.21 21.10
CA PHE A 664 23.03 9.74 22.24
C PHE A 664 22.07 9.36 23.37
N TYR A 665 22.08 8.08 23.71
CA TYR A 665 21.30 7.50 24.78
C TYR A 665 22.22 7.08 25.91
N GLU A 666 21.85 7.39 27.16
CA GLU A 666 22.54 6.88 28.34
C GLU A 666 22.19 5.41 28.61
N GLU A 667 21.07 4.96 28.04
CA GLU A 667 20.48 3.65 28.25
C GLU A 667 20.99 2.65 27.20
N PRO A 668 21.01 1.34 27.51
CA PRO A 668 21.21 0.30 26.52
C PRO A 668 20.18 0.37 25.38
N ARG A 669 20.61 0.04 24.16
CA ARG A 669 19.76 0.00 22.96
C ARG A 669 18.44 -0.74 23.17
N TRP A 670 18.47 -1.89 23.84
CA TRP A 670 17.28 -2.72 24.08
C TRP A 670 16.21 -2.02 24.91
N ASP A 671 16.61 -1.23 25.91
CA ASP A 671 15.68 -0.51 26.76
C ASP A 671 14.99 0.61 25.97
N VAL A 672 15.74 1.26 25.06
CA VAL A 672 15.20 2.27 24.14
C VAL A 672 14.21 1.63 23.16
N LEU A 673 14.57 0.52 22.52
CA LEU A 673 13.69 -0.22 21.60
C LEU A 673 12.39 -0.69 22.27
N LEU A 674 12.47 -1.16 23.53
CA LEU A 674 11.28 -1.54 24.31
C LEU A 674 10.37 -0.35 24.59
N LYS A 675 10.94 0.84 24.82
CA LYS A 675 10.12 2.07 25.00
C LYS A 675 9.48 2.51 23.69
N GLU A 676 10.19 2.43 22.57
CA GLU A 676 9.68 2.81 21.24
C GLU A 676 8.55 1.88 20.78
N THR A 677 8.72 0.58 20.98
CA THR A 677 7.70 -0.43 20.63
C THR A 677 6.43 -0.29 21.49
N ASN A 678 6.58 0.02 22.78
CA ASN A 678 5.46 0.25 23.68
C ASN A 678 4.79 1.64 23.49
N GLY A 679 5.53 2.67 23.06
CA GLY A 679 5.01 4.00 22.78
C GLY A 679 4.06 4.07 21.57
N SER A 680 4.19 3.13 20.64
CA SER A 680 3.27 2.95 19.49
C SER A 680 1.94 2.27 19.85
N LEU A 681 1.83 1.69 21.05
CA LEU A 681 0.61 1.13 21.61
C LEU A 681 0.04 2.11 22.65
N ASN A 682 -0.67 3.15 22.20
CA ASN A 682 -1.22 4.11 23.14
C ASN A 682 -2.40 3.51 23.93
N LYS A 683 -2.18 3.37 25.24
CA LYS A 683 -3.15 3.55 26.34
C LYS A 683 -4.51 2.87 26.16
N GLY A 684 -4.54 1.55 26.33
CA GLY A 684 -5.79 0.78 26.33
C GLY A 684 -5.68 -0.60 26.97
N LYS A 685 -5.21 -0.67 28.22
CA LYS A 685 -5.20 -1.78 29.20
C LYS A 685 -3.80 -2.08 29.72
N ARG A 686 -3.45 -1.43 30.83
CA ARG A 686 -2.52 -2.02 31.80
C ARG A 686 -3.22 -3.22 32.43
N SER A 687 -2.77 -4.43 32.13
CA SER A 687 -2.86 -5.54 33.08
C SER A 687 -1.44 -5.80 33.60
N SER A 688 -1.30 -5.58 34.89
CA SER A 688 -0.19 -5.89 35.77
C SER A 688 0.53 -7.20 35.44
N ILE A 689 1.78 -7.11 34.99
CA ILE A 689 2.93 -7.93 35.40
C ILE A 689 4.14 -6.99 35.23
N PHE A 690 5.20 -7.18 36.00
CA PHE A 690 6.44 -6.37 36.10
C PHE A 690 6.48 -5.33 37.22
N THR A 691 6.82 -5.82 38.40
CA THR A 691 7.68 -5.11 39.35
C THR A 691 8.87 -6.01 39.72
N ASP A 692 10.05 -5.40 39.75
CA ASP A 692 11.28 -5.76 40.49
C ASP A 692 12.00 -7.09 40.20
N ASN A 693 13.12 -7.03 39.47
CA ASN A 693 14.47 -6.86 40.04
C ASN A 693 15.56 -7.07 38.98
N GLY A 694 16.64 -6.30 39.10
CA GLY A 694 17.68 -6.16 38.08
C GLY A 694 18.74 -7.25 38.02
N SER A 695 19.44 -7.21 36.89
CA SER A 695 20.81 -7.66 36.60
C SER A 695 21.10 -9.17 36.52
N SER A 696 21.75 -9.52 35.40
CA SER A 696 22.54 -10.74 35.16
C SER A 696 21.77 -12.05 34.97
N ASN A 697 21.02 -12.18 33.87
CA ASN A 697 20.81 -13.41 33.05
C ASN A 697 19.66 -13.30 32.02
N PHE A 698 19.41 -12.11 31.49
CA PHE A 698 18.22 -11.83 30.66
C PHE A 698 18.24 -12.44 29.25
N VAL A 699 19.39 -12.94 28.77
CA VAL A 699 19.50 -13.66 27.48
C VAL A 699 19.01 -15.12 27.61
N GLN A 700 19.00 -15.69 28.82
CA GLN A 700 18.37 -16.98 29.09
C GLN A 700 16.89 -16.85 29.46
N LEU A 701 16.46 -15.76 30.11
CA LEU A 701 15.08 -15.65 30.58
C LEU A 701 14.05 -15.42 29.45
N VAL A 702 14.38 -14.66 28.40
CA VAL A 702 13.47 -14.52 27.23
C VAL A 702 13.49 -15.77 26.34
N THR A 703 14.56 -16.57 26.42
CA THR A 703 14.69 -17.87 25.73
C THR A 703 14.07 -19.03 26.53
N LEU A 704 13.80 -18.85 27.85
CA LEU A 704 13.15 -19.83 28.73
C LEU A 704 11.67 -19.51 29.01
N LEU A 705 11.24 -18.25 28.97
CA LEU A 705 9.84 -17.86 29.23
C LEU A 705 8.86 -18.15 28.06
N LEU A 706 9.33 -18.78 26.99
CA LEU A 706 8.49 -19.35 25.93
C LEU A 706 8.55 -20.90 25.90
N ARG A 707 9.04 -21.55 26.96
CA ARG A 707 9.23 -23.02 26.99
C ARG A 707 8.64 -23.78 28.19
N GLU A 708 7.93 -23.14 29.12
CA GLU A 708 7.36 -23.83 30.30
C GLU A 708 5.93 -23.36 30.65
N ASP A 709 4.94 -23.55 29.77
CA ASP A 709 3.51 -23.43 30.16
C ASP A 709 2.57 -24.40 29.40
N LEU A 710 3.05 -25.62 29.10
CA LEU A 710 2.22 -26.73 28.61
C LEU A 710 2.52 -28.10 29.26
N GLU A 711 3.05 -28.10 30.49
CA GLU A 711 3.02 -29.30 31.34
C GLU A 711 2.72 -28.91 32.79
N GLN A 712 1.44 -28.63 33.10
CA GLN A 712 0.71 -29.16 34.28
C GLN A 712 -0.67 -28.50 34.43
N ASN A 713 -1.70 -29.35 34.30
CA ASN A 713 -3.17 -29.16 34.41
C ASN A 713 -3.92 -28.66 33.19
#